data_AF-A0A4Q1T0Z1-F1
#
_entry.id   AF-A0A4Q1T0Z1-F1
#
_cell.length_a   1.000
_cell.length_b   1.000
_cell.length_c   1.000
_cell.angle_alpha   90.00
_cell.angle_beta   90.00
_cell.angle_gamma   90.00
#
_symmetry.space_group_name_H-M   'P 1'
#
loop_
_entity.id
_entity.type
_entity.pdbx_description
1 polymer ?
#
loop_
_entity_poly.entity_id
_entity_poly.type
_entity_poly.pdbx_seq_one_letter_code
_entity_poly.pdbx_strand_id
1 'polypeptide(L)'
;MAFINFIVFLAVTGYAVYLFAHLIYSRVTFIKLGKKSDLKQDTKQRLHEILVNVFGQKKLMKDPKSGLMHVIMFYGFIILQFGAIELIIKGFVKGFTYPIGGAHHFFSMSQEITTLLVLLAVGYAFYRRYVEKLPRLKRGLKSGLVIIFLTVLMLSIFLSLAFEQIWIGYEGFLGFAPISSVIAGLFSSMSPEAGAVLFYIFWWVHLLTLLTFLVYVPQSKHAHLLFAPVNVALRDTKPVGKLTSIDFEDETQEVYGVGRIEDFRQNQLIDLYACVECGRCTNMCPASGTGKTLSPMDLIVKMRDHLTEKGAVVTSRTPWMPNFAFPNNKGNHLAMQASEVAATSEGSAVEALEYDVNLIGDVITEEELWACTTCRNCEDQCPVANEHVEKIVDMRRYLVLTEGTMPHEATRYFQNIERQSNPWGINRKERIKWRDERRDIEVPTVAEVEEFEYLFWVGSMGAFDKRSQKIAQSFAKIMNVAGVKFAILGNDERNSGDTARRMGNEFLFQQLAQENIGNFQACEVRKIVTIDPHAYNTFKHEYPEFGLEAEVYHHTELIYQLIKEGRIKPTKQVKEAIAYHDSCYLGRYNDIFDLPRQILKSIPGVEVLEMERNREDAMCCGAGGGMMWMEETQGKRVNVERTEQALRLNPTTIGSNCPYCLTMLSDGTKAKEMEEQVKTLDIAEIVEKSL
;
A
#
# COMPACT_ATOMS: atom_id res chain seq x y z
N MET A 1 15.07 -30.34 -43.09
CA MET A 1 14.15 -29.89 -42.01
C MET A 1 14.84 -29.02 -40.96
N ALA A 2 15.98 -29.42 -40.39
CA ALA A 2 16.65 -28.66 -39.32
C ALA A 2 17.00 -27.20 -39.67
N PHE A 3 17.51 -26.92 -40.88
CA PHE A 3 17.84 -25.56 -41.32
C PHE A 3 16.59 -24.66 -41.44
N ILE A 4 15.51 -25.17 -42.04
CA ILE A 4 14.22 -24.45 -42.14
C ILE A 4 13.66 -24.18 -40.73
N ASN A 5 13.69 -25.19 -39.84
CA ASN A 5 13.27 -25.03 -38.44
C ASN A 5 14.04 -23.90 -37.74
N PHE A 6 15.35 -23.84 -37.95
CA PHE A 6 16.21 -22.80 -37.39
C PHE A 6 15.90 -21.40 -37.93
N ILE A 7 15.69 -21.25 -39.24
CA ILE A 7 15.32 -19.96 -39.84
C ILE A 7 13.95 -19.49 -39.33
N VAL A 8 12.96 -20.37 -39.25
CA VAL A 8 11.63 -20.05 -38.71
C VAL A 8 11.74 -19.67 -37.24
N PHE A 9 12.54 -20.39 -36.45
CA PHE A 9 12.81 -20.06 -35.05
C PHE A 9 13.38 -18.66 -34.90
N LEU A 10 14.42 -18.31 -35.68
CA LEU A 10 15.04 -16.98 -35.62
C LEU A 10 14.06 -15.89 -36.02
N ALA A 11 13.24 -16.11 -37.05
CA ALA A 11 12.25 -15.13 -37.50
C ALA A 11 11.19 -14.87 -36.43
N VAL A 12 10.60 -15.93 -35.86
CA VAL A 12 9.52 -15.80 -34.86
C VAL A 12 10.05 -15.25 -33.53
N THR A 13 11.19 -15.77 -33.03
CA THR A 13 11.82 -15.26 -31.80
C THR A 13 12.28 -13.81 -31.98
N GLY A 14 12.92 -13.48 -33.11
CA GLY A 14 13.36 -12.12 -33.41
C GLY A 14 12.21 -11.13 -33.45
N TYR A 15 11.08 -11.50 -34.09
CA TYR A 15 9.88 -10.68 -34.10
C TYR A 15 9.27 -10.49 -32.70
N ALA A 16 9.17 -11.56 -31.91
CA ALA A 16 8.66 -11.49 -30.53
C ALA A 16 9.55 -10.60 -29.63
N VAL A 17 10.87 -10.70 -29.74
CA VAL A 17 11.81 -9.84 -29.00
C VAL A 17 11.70 -8.39 -29.44
N TYR A 18 11.57 -8.12 -30.74
CA TYR A 18 11.31 -6.77 -31.26
C TYR A 18 10.02 -6.17 -30.68
N LEU A 19 8.93 -6.93 -30.69
CA LEU A 19 7.65 -6.51 -30.12
C LEU A 19 7.76 -6.25 -28.61
N PHE A 20 8.42 -7.15 -27.88
CA PHE A 20 8.66 -6.96 -26.45
C PHE A 20 9.47 -5.68 -26.17
N ALA A 21 10.56 -5.45 -26.89
CA ALA A 21 11.36 -4.24 -26.74
C ALA A 21 10.56 -2.98 -27.07
N HIS A 22 9.76 -3.01 -28.14
CA HIS A 22 8.85 -1.92 -28.49
C HIS A 22 7.86 -1.60 -27.37
N LEU A 23 7.24 -2.64 -26.77
CA LEU A 23 6.29 -2.49 -25.67
C LEU A 23 6.92 -1.87 -24.44
N ILE A 24 8.08 -2.36 -24.01
CA ILE A 24 8.81 -1.80 -22.87
C ILE A 24 9.18 -0.35 -23.13
N TYR A 25 9.67 -0.05 -24.34
CA TYR A 25 9.99 1.30 -24.74
C TYR A 25 8.76 2.22 -24.68
N SER A 26 7.59 1.79 -25.15
CA SER A 26 6.34 2.57 -25.02
C SER A 26 5.99 2.84 -23.57
N ARG A 27 6.06 1.84 -22.67
CA ARG A 27 5.80 2.04 -21.23
C ARG A 27 6.76 3.03 -20.59
N VAL A 28 8.05 2.91 -20.88
CA VAL A 28 9.09 3.84 -20.39
C VAL A 28 8.85 5.26 -20.93
N THR A 29 8.41 5.39 -22.19
CA THR A 29 8.09 6.68 -22.79
C THR A 29 6.88 7.33 -22.09
N PHE A 30 5.83 6.55 -21.81
CA PHE A 30 4.65 7.06 -21.10
C PHE A 30 4.99 7.47 -19.67
N ILE A 31 5.78 6.67 -18.95
CA ILE A 31 6.29 7.01 -17.61
C ILE A 31 7.07 8.33 -17.66
N LYS A 32 7.87 8.56 -18.71
CA LYS A 32 8.66 9.80 -18.88
C LYS A 32 7.83 11.06 -19.12
N LEU A 33 6.51 10.95 -19.32
CA LEU A 33 5.62 12.11 -19.30
C LEU A 33 5.51 12.72 -17.89
N GLY A 34 5.74 11.92 -16.85
CA GLY A 34 5.80 12.40 -15.48
C GLY A 34 7.03 13.23 -15.16
N LYS A 35 6.93 14.05 -14.11
CA LYS A 35 8.03 14.81 -13.52
C LYS A 35 9.19 13.89 -13.12
N LYS A 36 10.43 14.36 -13.27
CA LYS A 36 11.61 13.58 -12.84
C LYS A 36 11.52 13.29 -11.34
N SER A 37 11.84 12.05 -10.96
CA SER A 37 11.87 11.67 -9.55
C SER A 37 13.11 12.23 -8.86
N ASP A 38 12.91 12.91 -7.75
CA ASP A 38 13.96 13.24 -6.80
C ASP A 38 14.02 12.16 -5.70
N LEU A 39 14.94 11.21 -5.86
CA LEU A 39 15.09 10.07 -4.97
C LEU A 39 16.39 10.21 -4.18
N LYS A 40 16.29 10.13 -2.85
CA LYS A 40 17.47 10.03 -1.99
C LYS A 40 18.31 8.79 -2.35
N GLN A 41 19.63 8.98 -2.34
CA GLN A 41 20.59 7.90 -2.54
C GLN A 41 20.72 7.07 -1.26
N ASP A 42 19.84 6.08 -1.11
CA ASP A 42 19.97 5.04 -0.08
C ASP A 42 19.96 3.64 -0.69
N THR A 43 21.11 3.25 -1.24
CA THR A 43 21.28 1.96 -1.90
C THR A 43 21.14 0.79 -0.92
N LYS A 44 21.55 0.97 0.34
CA LYS A 44 21.53 -0.10 1.35
C LYS A 44 20.10 -0.45 1.74
N GLN A 45 19.27 0.56 2.04
CA GLN A 45 17.87 0.35 2.36
C GLN A 45 17.12 -0.25 1.16
N ARG A 46 17.35 0.27 -0.06
CA ARG A 46 16.71 -0.29 -1.28
C ARG A 46 17.05 -1.76 -1.50
N LEU A 47 18.33 -2.14 -1.34
CA LEU A 47 18.75 -3.53 -1.46
C LEU A 47 18.09 -4.41 -0.38
N HIS A 48 18.01 -3.92 0.86
CA HIS A 48 17.31 -4.61 1.93
C HIS A 48 15.83 -4.84 1.59
N GLU A 49 15.13 -3.81 1.12
CA GLU A 49 13.72 -3.93 0.72
C GLU A 49 13.51 -4.91 -0.44
N ILE A 50 14.43 -4.96 -1.41
CA ILE A 50 14.40 -5.95 -2.50
C ILE A 50 14.59 -7.36 -1.93
N LEU A 51 15.61 -7.58 -1.10
CA LEU A 51 15.89 -8.88 -0.51
C LEU A 51 14.73 -9.38 0.37
N VAL A 52 14.11 -8.50 1.15
CA VAL A 52 13.03 -8.86 2.08
C VAL A 52 11.68 -9.01 1.37
N ASN A 53 11.31 -8.10 0.47
CA ASN A 53 9.98 -8.10 -0.12
C ASN A 53 9.92 -8.82 -1.47
N VAL A 54 10.95 -8.73 -2.31
CA VAL A 54 10.96 -9.38 -3.64
C VAL A 54 11.41 -10.84 -3.52
N PHE A 55 12.58 -11.10 -2.92
CA PHE A 55 13.07 -12.47 -2.75
C PHE A 55 12.48 -13.15 -1.50
N GLY A 56 12.43 -12.45 -0.37
CA GLY A 56 11.88 -12.96 0.89
C GLY A 56 10.36 -13.06 0.91
N GLN A 57 9.66 -12.44 -0.04
CA GLN A 57 8.19 -12.52 -0.18
C GLN A 57 7.41 -12.14 1.10
N LYS A 58 8.02 -11.34 2.01
CA LYS A 58 7.47 -11.03 3.35
C LYS A 58 6.03 -10.53 3.30
N LYS A 59 5.76 -9.53 2.44
CA LYS A 59 4.42 -8.95 2.27
C LYS A 59 3.42 -9.93 1.66
N LEU A 60 3.88 -10.85 0.82
CA LEU A 60 3.03 -11.83 0.16
C LEU A 60 2.56 -12.93 1.13
N MET A 61 3.38 -13.24 2.14
CA MET A 61 3.08 -14.22 3.19
C MET A 61 2.05 -13.76 4.23
N LYS A 62 1.61 -12.48 4.21
CA LYS A 62 0.46 -12.01 4.99
C LYS A 62 -0.85 -12.72 4.64
N ASP A 63 -0.97 -13.30 3.45
CA ASP A 63 -2.03 -14.24 3.07
C ASP A 63 -1.36 -15.59 2.77
N PRO A 64 -1.19 -16.49 3.76
CA PRO A 64 -0.42 -17.73 3.58
C PRO A 64 -0.94 -18.61 2.44
N LYS A 65 -2.27 -18.62 2.21
CA LYS A 65 -2.90 -19.37 1.11
C LYS A 65 -2.44 -18.85 -0.25
N SER A 66 -2.47 -17.52 -0.45
CA SER A 66 -1.96 -16.92 -1.70
C SER A 66 -0.43 -16.97 -1.76
N GLY A 67 0.24 -16.83 -0.61
CA GLY A 67 1.67 -16.63 -0.51
C GLY A 67 2.45 -17.87 -0.87
N LEU A 68 2.12 -19.03 -0.30
CA LEU A 68 2.80 -20.29 -0.60
C LEU A 68 2.72 -20.63 -2.09
N MET A 69 1.53 -20.49 -2.70
CA MET A 69 1.32 -20.71 -4.13
C MET A 69 2.23 -19.81 -4.97
N HIS A 70 2.35 -18.52 -4.62
CA HIS A 70 3.20 -17.60 -5.37
C HIS A 70 4.69 -17.82 -5.13
N VAL A 71 5.11 -18.26 -3.94
CA VAL A 71 6.51 -18.64 -3.67
C VAL A 71 6.91 -19.79 -4.61
N ILE A 72 6.06 -20.82 -4.73
CA ILE A 72 6.27 -21.93 -5.66
C ILE A 72 6.36 -21.42 -7.10
N MET A 73 5.44 -20.56 -7.53
CA MET A 73 5.48 -20.00 -8.88
C MET A 73 6.73 -19.15 -9.10
N PHE A 74 7.07 -18.23 -8.19
CA PHE A 74 8.19 -17.30 -8.32
C PHE A 74 9.53 -18.02 -8.46
N TYR A 75 9.86 -18.90 -7.51
CA TYR A 75 11.09 -19.70 -7.59
C TYR A 75 11.03 -20.73 -8.71
N GLY A 76 9.85 -21.26 -9.00
CA GLY A 76 9.62 -22.13 -10.13
C GLY A 76 9.97 -21.46 -11.46
N PHE A 77 9.53 -20.23 -11.71
CA PHE A 77 9.90 -19.49 -12.92
C PHE A 77 11.41 -19.27 -13.03
N ILE A 78 12.10 -18.97 -11.93
CA ILE A 78 13.56 -18.79 -11.95
C ILE A 78 14.26 -20.09 -12.35
N ILE A 79 13.86 -21.22 -11.74
CA ILE A 79 14.45 -22.54 -12.02
C ILE A 79 14.12 -23.00 -13.45
N LEU A 80 12.86 -22.86 -13.87
CA LEU A 80 12.39 -23.32 -15.17
C LEU A 80 12.94 -22.51 -16.34
N GLN A 81 13.43 -21.27 -16.11
CA GLN A 81 14.05 -20.47 -17.16
C GLN A 81 15.30 -21.15 -17.75
N PHE A 82 16.08 -21.86 -16.92
CA PHE A 82 17.23 -22.63 -17.38
C PHE A 82 16.79 -23.88 -18.17
N GLY A 83 15.73 -24.57 -17.72
CA GLY A 83 15.18 -25.71 -18.45
C GLY A 83 14.57 -25.32 -19.80
N ALA A 84 13.94 -24.14 -19.88
CA ALA A 84 13.40 -23.61 -21.14
C ALA A 84 14.52 -23.36 -22.17
N ILE A 85 15.68 -22.86 -21.75
CA ILE A 85 16.85 -22.69 -22.62
C ILE A 85 17.34 -24.05 -23.11
N GLU A 86 17.47 -25.04 -22.22
CA GLU A 86 17.84 -26.41 -22.61
C GLU A 86 16.84 -27.00 -23.64
N LEU A 87 15.55 -26.85 -23.38
CA LEU A 87 14.49 -27.33 -24.28
C LEU A 87 14.58 -26.68 -25.65
N ILE A 88 14.83 -25.37 -25.73
CA ILE A 88 15.04 -24.67 -27.00
C ILE A 88 16.24 -25.29 -27.75
N ILE A 89 17.36 -25.56 -27.07
CA ILE A 89 18.56 -26.15 -27.70
C ILE A 89 18.30 -27.59 -28.18
N LYS A 90 17.53 -28.39 -27.42
CA LYS A 90 17.11 -29.75 -27.82
C LYS A 90 16.35 -29.78 -29.15
N GLY A 91 15.71 -28.67 -29.54
CA GLY A 91 15.07 -28.50 -30.86
C GLY A 91 16.06 -28.52 -32.04
N PHE A 92 17.35 -28.25 -31.79
CA PHE A 92 18.39 -28.18 -32.81
C PHE A 92 19.46 -29.28 -32.64
N VAL A 93 19.70 -29.70 -31.40
CA VAL A 93 20.70 -30.71 -31.05
C VAL A 93 19.98 -31.86 -30.36
N LYS A 94 19.79 -32.96 -31.09
CA LYS A 94 19.11 -34.17 -30.58
C LYS A 94 19.82 -34.68 -29.33
N GLY A 95 19.08 -34.89 -28.25
CA GLY A 95 19.61 -35.41 -26.99
C GLY A 95 20.54 -34.44 -26.24
N PHE A 96 20.46 -33.14 -26.54
CA PHE A 96 21.25 -32.14 -25.83
C PHE A 96 20.99 -32.18 -24.32
N THR A 97 22.07 -32.08 -23.57
CA THR A 97 22.10 -31.91 -22.12
C THR A 97 23.19 -30.90 -21.78
N TYR A 98 23.03 -30.16 -20.69
CA TYR A 98 24.10 -29.25 -20.27
C TYR A 98 25.39 -30.02 -19.94
N PRO A 99 26.58 -29.52 -20.31
CA PRO A 99 27.86 -30.19 -20.11
C PRO A 99 28.35 -30.07 -18.65
N ILE A 100 27.52 -30.46 -17.68
CA ILE A 100 27.79 -30.42 -16.24
C ILE A 100 27.94 -31.84 -15.63
N GLY A 101 28.10 -32.86 -16.49
CA GLY A 101 28.25 -34.25 -16.09
C GLY A 101 27.04 -34.78 -15.32
N GLY A 102 27.28 -35.63 -14.32
CA GLY A 102 26.20 -36.24 -13.51
C GLY A 102 25.31 -35.24 -12.75
N ALA A 103 25.76 -33.99 -12.58
CA ALA A 103 24.93 -32.92 -12.01
C ALA A 103 23.68 -32.63 -12.86
N HIS A 104 23.74 -32.94 -14.17
CA HIS A 104 22.60 -32.77 -15.08
C HIS A 104 21.40 -33.63 -14.66
N HIS A 105 21.61 -34.84 -14.14
CA HIS A 105 20.50 -35.66 -13.65
C HIS A 105 19.74 -35.00 -12.50
N PHE A 106 20.46 -34.37 -11.56
CA PHE A 106 19.82 -33.61 -10.47
C PHE A 106 19.09 -32.38 -11.01
N PHE A 107 19.67 -31.70 -12.01
CA PHE A 107 19.03 -30.60 -12.69
C PHE A 107 17.73 -31.04 -13.37
N SER A 108 17.73 -32.10 -14.18
CA SER A 108 16.52 -32.66 -14.81
C SER A 108 15.46 -33.05 -13.79
N MET A 109 15.84 -33.72 -12.70
CA MET A 109 14.91 -34.07 -11.63
C MET A 109 14.30 -32.82 -10.97
N SER A 110 15.11 -31.78 -10.76
CA SER A 110 14.62 -30.51 -10.21
C SER A 110 13.63 -29.83 -11.16
N GLN A 111 13.86 -29.87 -12.47
CA GLN A 111 12.96 -29.31 -13.48
C GLN A 111 11.61 -30.04 -13.49
N GLU A 112 11.63 -31.38 -13.43
CA GLU A 112 10.44 -32.23 -13.40
C GLU A 112 9.57 -31.96 -12.17
N ILE A 113 10.19 -31.97 -10.99
CA ILE A 113 9.50 -31.67 -9.73
C ILE A 113 8.96 -30.24 -9.74
N THR A 114 9.77 -29.27 -10.17
CA THR A 114 9.36 -27.87 -10.23
C THR A 114 8.20 -27.65 -11.21
N THR A 115 8.25 -28.25 -12.39
CA THR A 115 7.17 -28.19 -13.40
C THR A 115 5.86 -28.74 -12.81
N LEU A 116 5.93 -29.86 -12.08
CA LEU A 116 4.76 -30.44 -11.43
C LEU A 116 4.21 -29.51 -10.34
N LEU A 117 5.08 -28.99 -9.47
CA LEU A 117 4.68 -28.08 -8.39
C LEU A 117 4.05 -26.78 -8.94
N VAL A 118 4.62 -26.20 -10.00
CA VAL A 118 4.05 -25.03 -10.67
C VAL A 118 2.70 -25.37 -11.30
N LEU A 119 2.55 -26.53 -11.96
CA LEU A 119 1.27 -26.96 -12.51
C LEU A 119 0.19 -27.11 -11.43
N LEU A 120 0.53 -27.68 -10.28
CA LEU A 120 -0.36 -27.77 -9.12
C LEU A 120 -0.72 -26.38 -8.55
N ALA A 121 0.27 -25.48 -8.46
CA ALA A 121 0.05 -24.10 -8.01
C ALA A 121 -0.87 -23.33 -8.97
N VAL A 122 -0.74 -23.52 -10.29
CA VAL A 122 -1.63 -22.95 -11.30
C VAL A 122 -3.04 -23.53 -11.18
N GLY A 123 -3.17 -24.84 -10.94
CA GLY A 123 -4.45 -25.48 -10.64
C GLY A 123 -5.12 -24.89 -9.39
N TYR A 124 -4.34 -24.64 -8.33
CA TYR A 124 -4.84 -23.98 -7.14
C TYR A 124 -5.23 -22.51 -7.41
N ALA A 125 -4.46 -21.77 -8.22
CA ALA A 125 -4.82 -20.42 -8.65
C ALA A 125 -6.15 -20.39 -9.42
N PHE A 126 -6.39 -21.38 -10.28
CA PHE A 126 -7.66 -21.57 -10.97
C PHE A 126 -8.80 -21.84 -9.98
N TYR A 127 -8.61 -22.80 -9.06
CA TYR A 127 -9.59 -23.13 -8.03
C TYR A 127 -10.01 -21.89 -7.23
N ARG A 128 -9.05 -21.12 -6.70
CA ARG A 128 -9.35 -19.91 -5.91
C ARG A 128 -10.09 -18.83 -6.71
N ARG A 129 -9.81 -18.72 -8.00
CA ARG A 129 -10.40 -17.68 -8.86
C ARG A 129 -11.80 -18.06 -9.36
N TYR A 130 -12.00 -19.29 -9.80
CA TYR A 130 -13.23 -19.70 -10.50
C TYR A 130 -14.15 -20.60 -9.67
N VAL A 131 -13.62 -21.31 -8.67
CA VAL A 131 -14.39 -22.20 -7.79
C VAL A 131 -14.69 -21.53 -6.45
N GLU A 132 -13.67 -21.08 -5.70
CA GLU A 132 -13.84 -20.33 -4.43
C GLU A 132 -14.48 -18.95 -4.67
N LYS A 133 -14.30 -18.38 -5.87
CA LYS A 133 -14.89 -17.10 -6.32
C LYS A 133 -14.63 -15.95 -5.35
N LEU A 134 -13.39 -15.81 -4.90
CA LEU A 134 -12.98 -14.71 -4.02
C LEU A 134 -13.41 -13.35 -4.59
N PRO A 135 -14.20 -12.53 -3.84
CA PRO A 135 -14.79 -11.29 -4.36
C PRO A 135 -13.79 -10.30 -4.93
N ARG A 136 -12.59 -10.22 -4.34
CA ARG A 136 -11.51 -9.31 -4.74
C ARG A 136 -10.84 -9.64 -6.07
N LEU A 137 -11.04 -10.84 -6.59
CA LEU A 137 -10.35 -11.30 -7.80
C LEU A 137 -11.21 -11.03 -9.03
N LYS A 138 -10.71 -10.15 -9.92
CA LYS A 138 -11.34 -9.93 -11.23
C LYS A 138 -11.42 -11.25 -12.02
N ARG A 139 -12.57 -11.52 -12.63
CA ARG A 139 -12.86 -12.70 -13.45
C ARG A 139 -13.11 -12.25 -14.88
N GLY A 140 -12.67 -13.03 -15.85
CA GLY A 140 -12.81 -12.72 -17.27
C GLY A 140 -11.66 -13.27 -18.11
N LEU A 141 -11.74 -13.09 -19.43
CA LEU A 141 -10.79 -13.66 -20.39
C LEU A 141 -9.35 -13.25 -20.10
N LYS A 142 -9.07 -11.95 -19.90
CA LYS A 142 -7.71 -11.45 -19.58
C LYS A 142 -7.12 -12.12 -18.33
N SER A 143 -7.94 -12.42 -17.32
CA SER A 143 -7.48 -13.10 -16.12
C SER A 143 -7.27 -14.61 -16.31
N GLY A 144 -8.02 -15.24 -17.21
CA GLY A 144 -7.91 -16.65 -17.55
C GLY A 144 -6.76 -16.97 -18.50
N LEU A 145 -6.43 -16.05 -19.43
CA LEU A 145 -5.34 -16.22 -20.41
C LEU A 145 -4.02 -16.59 -19.74
N VAL A 146 -3.71 -15.99 -18.59
CA VAL A 146 -2.47 -16.30 -17.88
C VAL A 146 -2.49 -17.73 -17.35
N ILE A 147 -3.58 -18.18 -16.73
CA ILE A 147 -3.71 -19.56 -16.27
C ILE A 147 -3.56 -20.53 -17.45
N ILE A 148 -4.13 -20.19 -18.61
CA ILE A 148 -3.99 -20.96 -19.85
C ILE A 148 -2.53 -21.01 -20.29
N PHE A 149 -1.84 -19.86 -20.41
CA PHE A 149 -0.43 -19.81 -20.79
C PHE A 149 0.44 -20.65 -19.85
N LEU A 150 0.28 -20.52 -18.53
CA LEU A 150 1.09 -21.27 -17.58
C LEU A 150 0.79 -22.77 -17.65
N THR A 151 -0.48 -23.15 -17.78
CA THR A 151 -0.86 -24.56 -17.95
C THR A 151 -0.24 -25.15 -19.22
N VAL A 152 -0.37 -24.45 -20.35
CA VAL A 152 0.19 -24.90 -21.64
C VAL A 152 1.71 -24.98 -21.58
N LEU A 153 2.39 -24.01 -20.95
CA LEU A 153 3.84 -24.04 -20.77
C LEU A 153 4.28 -25.26 -19.97
N MET A 154 3.64 -25.56 -18.83
CA MET A 154 4.03 -26.70 -18.00
C MET A 154 3.73 -28.05 -18.70
N LEU A 155 2.56 -28.19 -19.34
CA LEU A 155 2.20 -29.41 -20.04
C LEU A 155 3.08 -29.65 -21.27
N SER A 156 3.39 -28.60 -22.03
CA SER A 156 4.27 -28.71 -23.20
C SER A 156 5.69 -29.11 -22.82
N ILE A 157 6.23 -28.68 -21.66
CA ILE A 157 7.52 -29.18 -21.14
C ILE A 157 7.46 -30.69 -20.96
N PHE A 158 6.48 -31.21 -20.22
CA PHE A 158 6.37 -32.64 -19.95
C PHE A 158 6.20 -33.46 -21.22
N LEU A 159 5.36 -33.00 -22.14
CA LEU A 159 5.10 -33.69 -23.41
C LEU A 159 6.34 -33.65 -24.31
N SER A 160 7.02 -32.51 -24.44
CA SER A 160 8.27 -32.44 -25.18
C SER A 160 9.32 -33.40 -24.61
N LEU A 161 9.55 -33.39 -23.30
CA LEU A 161 10.55 -34.29 -22.69
C LEU A 161 10.15 -35.78 -22.83
N ALA A 162 8.86 -36.11 -22.72
CA ALA A 162 8.39 -37.49 -22.89
C ALA A 162 8.59 -37.99 -24.33
N PHE A 163 8.25 -37.18 -25.34
CA PHE A 163 8.43 -37.56 -26.74
C PHE A 163 9.90 -37.49 -27.18
N GLU A 164 10.73 -36.67 -26.53
CA GLU A 164 12.18 -36.74 -26.70
C GLU A 164 12.73 -38.11 -26.30
N GLN A 165 12.30 -38.68 -25.16
CA GLN A 165 12.71 -40.02 -24.73
C GLN A 165 12.38 -41.09 -25.78
N ILE A 166 11.19 -41.02 -26.39
CA ILE A 166 10.80 -41.93 -27.48
C ILE A 166 11.67 -41.70 -28.72
N TRP A 167 11.97 -40.44 -29.06
CA TRP A 167 12.78 -40.08 -30.22
C TRP A 167 14.25 -40.53 -30.11
N ILE A 168 14.84 -40.46 -28.92
CA ILE A 168 16.23 -40.89 -28.68
C ILE A 168 16.36 -42.40 -28.46
N GLY A 169 15.23 -43.10 -28.29
CA GLY A 169 15.17 -44.52 -27.96
C GLY A 169 14.76 -44.70 -26.51
N TYR A 170 13.53 -45.15 -26.29
CA TYR A 170 12.98 -45.32 -24.95
C TYR A 170 13.65 -46.51 -24.23
N GLU A 171 14.40 -46.24 -23.17
CA GLU A 171 15.11 -47.25 -22.37
C GLU A 171 14.36 -47.64 -21.08
N GLY A 172 13.13 -47.17 -20.90
CA GLY A 172 12.32 -47.41 -19.69
C GLY A 172 12.27 -46.19 -18.75
N PHE A 173 11.94 -46.44 -17.49
CA PHE A 173 11.78 -45.38 -16.49
C PHE A 173 13.12 -44.76 -16.08
N LEU A 174 13.28 -43.46 -16.34
CA LEU A 174 14.45 -42.69 -15.89
C LEU A 174 14.15 -42.03 -14.55
N GLY A 175 14.87 -42.45 -13.49
CA GLY A 175 14.66 -41.93 -12.13
C GLY A 175 14.87 -40.41 -11.98
N PHE A 176 15.66 -39.80 -12.87
CA PHE A 176 15.90 -38.36 -12.92
C PHE A 176 14.92 -37.59 -13.82
N ALA A 177 14.03 -38.29 -14.53
CA ALA A 177 12.97 -37.70 -15.34
C ALA A 177 11.61 -38.39 -15.08
N PRO A 178 11.12 -38.43 -13.83
CA PRO A 178 10.08 -39.38 -13.45
C PRO A 178 8.71 -39.11 -14.08
N ILE A 179 8.29 -37.84 -14.22
CA ILE A 179 6.96 -37.54 -14.76
C ILE A 179 6.96 -37.73 -16.28
N SER A 180 7.94 -37.17 -16.98
CA SER A 180 8.06 -37.39 -18.44
C SER A 180 8.27 -38.86 -18.80
N SER A 181 8.98 -39.66 -17.97
CA SER A 181 9.15 -41.10 -18.19
C SER A 181 7.84 -41.89 -18.06
N VAL A 182 6.97 -41.51 -17.13
CA VAL A 182 5.63 -42.11 -17.00
C VAL A 182 4.80 -41.81 -18.24
N ILE A 183 4.83 -40.55 -18.70
CA ILE A 183 4.12 -40.15 -19.93
C ILE A 183 4.69 -40.90 -21.14
N ALA A 184 6.02 -40.97 -21.29
CA ALA A 184 6.68 -41.71 -22.36
C ALA A 184 6.30 -43.20 -22.35
N GLY A 185 6.20 -43.81 -21.16
CA GLY A 185 5.77 -45.20 -21.00
C GLY A 185 4.38 -45.49 -21.57
N LEU A 186 3.45 -44.54 -21.46
CA LEU A 186 2.10 -44.65 -22.05
C LEU A 186 2.13 -44.70 -23.58
N PHE A 187 3.21 -44.20 -24.20
CA PHE A 187 3.42 -44.16 -25.64
C PHE A 187 4.62 -45.02 -26.09
N SER A 188 5.07 -45.96 -25.26
CA SER A 188 6.28 -46.77 -25.50
C SER A 188 6.22 -47.65 -26.76
N SER A 189 5.03 -47.94 -27.28
CA SER A 189 4.83 -48.67 -28.54
C SER A 189 5.00 -47.82 -29.80
N MET A 190 5.22 -46.51 -29.63
CA MET A 190 5.38 -45.57 -30.73
C MET A 190 6.77 -45.67 -31.38
N SER A 191 6.84 -45.46 -32.70
CA SER A 191 8.14 -45.44 -33.39
C SER A 191 8.95 -44.18 -33.03
N PRO A 192 10.30 -44.23 -33.08
CA PRO A 192 11.14 -43.06 -32.84
C PRO A 192 10.84 -41.87 -33.76
N GLU A 193 10.39 -42.12 -35.00
CA GLU A 193 10.01 -41.09 -35.97
C GLU A 193 8.72 -40.37 -35.53
N ALA A 194 7.72 -41.13 -35.06
CA ALA A 194 6.50 -40.55 -34.51
C ALA A 194 6.79 -39.76 -33.21
N GLY A 195 7.70 -40.27 -32.36
CA GLY A 195 8.22 -39.54 -31.21
C GLY A 195 8.88 -38.22 -31.61
N ALA A 196 9.70 -38.21 -32.67
CA ALA A 196 10.33 -36.99 -33.20
C ALA A 196 9.30 -35.94 -33.63
N VAL A 197 8.25 -36.37 -34.35
CA VAL A 197 7.19 -35.46 -34.83
C VAL A 197 6.46 -34.82 -33.64
N LEU A 198 6.05 -35.62 -32.66
CA LEU A 198 5.36 -35.12 -31.47
C LEU A 198 6.25 -34.23 -30.61
N PHE A 199 7.54 -34.58 -30.47
CA PHE A 199 8.54 -33.72 -29.83
C PHE A 199 8.53 -32.32 -30.45
N TYR A 200 8.66 -32.21 -31.78
CA TYR A 200 8.68 -30.92 -32.46
C TYR A 200 7.35 -30.17 -32.37
N ILE A 201 6.22 -30.86 -32.38
CA ILE A 201 4.90 -30.23 -32.17
C ILE A 201 4.85 -29.58 -30.79
N PHE A 202 5.14 -30.32 -29.72
CA PHE A 202 5.07 -29.77 -28.36
C PHE A 202 6.18 -28.75 -28.09
N TRP A 203 7.34 -28.90 -28.72
CA TRP A 203 8.43 -27.94 -28.68
C TRP A 203 8.01 -26.59 -29.28
N TRP A 204 7.37 -26.60 -30.46
CA TRP A 204 6.81 -25.40 -31.08
C TRP A 204 5.65 -24.82 -30.28
N VAL A 205 4.75 -25.65 -29.75
CA VAL A 205 3.68 -25.19 -28.85
C VAL A 205 4.29 -24.48 -27.64
N HIS A 206 5.31 -25.05 -27.01
CA HIS A 206 6.01 -24.45 -25.88
C HIS A 206 6.62 -23.09 -26.28
N LEU A 207 7.42 -23.07 -27.34
CA LEU A 207 8.13 -21.88 -27.79
C LEU A 207 7.15 -20.75 -28.18
N LEU A 208 6.12 -21.04 -28.98
CA LEU A 208 5.13 -20.04 -29.39
C LEU A 208 4.34 -19.51 -28.19
N THR A 209 4.00 -20.38 -27.24
CA THR A 209 3.35 -19.97 -25.98
C THR A 209 4.26 -19.08 -25.16
N LEU A 210 5.56 -19.43 -25.03
CA LEU A 210 6.55 -18.65 -24.30
C LEU A 210 6.74 -17.26 -24.90
N LEU A 211 6.92 -17.17 -26.22
CA LEU A 211 7.10 -15.90 -26.93
C LEU A 211 5.82 -15.05 -26.92
N THR A 212 4.65 -15.66 -27.06
CA THR A 212 3.38 -14.95 -26.94
C THR A 212 3.19 -14.41 -25.53
N PHE A 213 3.54 -15.20 -24.51
CA PHE A 213 3.45 -14.78 -23.12
C PHE A 213 4.42 -13.63 -22.84
N LEU A 214 5.67 -13.70 -23.32
CA LEU A 214 6.66 -12.61 -23.24
C LEU A 214 6.09 -11.28 -23.74
N VAL A 215 5.44 -11.29 -24.91
CA VAL A 215 4.83 -10.10 -25.50
C VAL A 215 3.55 -9.66 -24.77
N TYR A 216 2.82 -10.59 -24.15
CA TYR A 216 1.62 -10.31 -23.36
C TYR A 216 1.93 -9.69 -21.98
N VAL A 217 3.08 -10.01 -21.38
CA VAL A 217 3.45 -9.56 -20.02
C VAL A 217 3.37 -8.04 -19.85
N PRO A 218 4.03 -7.18 -20.66
CA PRO A 218 4.09 -5.73 -20.44
C PRO A 218 2.74 -4.99 -20.56
N GLN A 219 1.70 -5.68 -20.99
CA GLN A 219 0.40 -5.11 -21.33
C GLN A 219 -0.74 -5.62 -20.46
N SER A 220 -0.44 -6.61 -19.62
CA SER A 220 -1.42 -7.23 -18.75
C SER A 220 -1.07 -6.93 -17.30
N LYS A 221 -1.93 -7.38 -16.37
CA LYS A 221 -1.61 -7.42 -14.94
C LYS A 221 -0.33 -8.20 -14.58
N HIS A 222 0.25 -8.96 -15.52
CA HIS A 222 1.55 -9.63 -15.32
C HIS A 222 2.75 -8.71 -15.53
N ALA A 223 2.54 -7.46 -15.95
CA ALA A 223 3.59 -6.44 -16.01
C ALA A 223 4.33 -6.29 -14.67
N HIS A 224 3.68 -6.65 -13.54
CA HIS A 224 4.31 -6.72 -12.23
C HIS A 224 5.59 -7.56 -12.18
N LEU A 225 5.74 -8.60 -13.03
CA LEU A 225 6.98 -9.39 -13.09
C LEU A 225 8.20 -8.53 -13.45
N LEU A 226 7.97 -7.45 -14.20
CA LEU A 226 8.98 -6.49 -14.62
C LEU A 226 9.01 -5.28 -13.69
N PHE A 227 7.85 -4.70 -13.42
CA PHE A 227 7.74 -3.41 -12.74
C PHE A 227 7.74 -3.52 -11.22
N ALA A 228 7.36 -4.64 -10.60
CA ALA A 228 7.34 -4.74 -9.14
C ALA A 228 8.74 -4.68 -8.50
N PRO A 229 9.76 -5.41 -9.00
CA PRO A 229 11.12 -5.26 -8.47
C PRO A 229 11.66 -3.83 -8.65
N VAL A 230 11.36 -3.22 -9.81
CA VAL A 230 11.74 -1.83 -10.10
C VAL A 230 11.01 -0.84 -9.19
N ASN A 231 9.73 -1.07 -8.89
CA ASN A 231 8.93 -0.24 -8.01
C ASN A 231 9.48 -0.27 -6.57
N VAL A 232 9.77 -1.46 -6.05
CA VAL A 232 10.43 -1.62 -4.74
C VAL A 232 11.79 -0.92 -4.74
N ALA A 233 12.56 -1.05 -5.83
CA ALA A 233 13.88 -0.43 -5.95
C ALA A 233 13.84 1.10 -6.06
N LEU A 234 12.81 1.68 -6.66
CA LEU A 234 12.67 3.13 -6.93
C LEU A 234 11.69 3.85 -6.00
N ARG A 235 11.22 3.17 -4.95
CA ARG A 235 10.39 3.78 -3.91
C ARG A 235 11.15 4.86 -3.12
N ASP A 236 10.41 5.81 -2.56
CA ASP A 236 10.97 6.79 -1.64
C ASP A 236 11.41 6.10 -0.32
N THR A 237 12.59 6.44 0.18
CA THR A 237 13.15 5.90 1.42
C THR A 237 12.86 6.77 2.64
N LYS A 238 12.05 7.83 2.47
CA LYS A 238 11.55 8.66 3.57
C LYS A 238 10.79 7.85 4.63
N PRO A 239 10.66 8.38 5.86
CA PRO A 239 9.86 7.75 6.89
C PRO A 239 8.45 7.40 6.42
N VAL A 240 7.98 6.28 6.95
CA VAL A 240 6.75 5.61 6.58
C VAL A 240 5.54 6.55 6.73
N GLY A 241 4.96 6.98 5.61
CA GLY A 241 3.80 7.87 5.57
C GLY A 241 4.11 9.38 5.65
N LYS A 242 5.39 9.77 5.59
CA LYS A 242 5.80 11.18 5.47
C LYS A 242 5.40 11.73 4.10
N LEU A 243 4.66 12.84 4.08
CA LEU A 243 4.30 13.54 2.83
C LEU A 243 5.46 14.40 2.33
N THR A 244 5.60 14.52 1.01
CA THR A 244 6.56 15.44 0.38
C THR A 244 6.08 16.88 0.56
N SER A 245 6.95 17.80 0.97
CA SER A 245 6.62 19.22 1.10
C SER A 245 6.44 19.89 -0.26
N ILE A 246 5.78 21.05 -0.26
CA ILE A 246 5.69 21.96 -1.40
C ILE A 246 6.59 23.15 -1.10
N ASP A 247 7.40 23.55 -2.08
CA ASP A 247 8.16 24.79 -2.00
C ASP A 247 7.27 25.94 -2.47
N PHE A 248 6.79 26.76 -1.52
CA PHE A 248 5.98 27.95 -1.83
C PHE A 248 6.83 29.18 -2.18
N GLU A 249 8.16 29.09 -2.06
CA GLU A 249 9.08 30.17 -2.46
C GLU A 249 9.45 30.08 -3.95
N ASP A 250 9.14 28.97 -4.63
CA ASP A 250 9.29 28.82 -6.07
C ASP A 250 8.24 29.64 -6.84
N GLU A 251 8.60 30.87 -7.20
CA GLU A 251 7.75 31.78 -7.99
C GLU A 251 7.39 31.23 -9.39
N THR A 252 8.04 30.16 -9.86
CA THR A 252 7.71 29.52 -11.15
C THR A 252 6.58 28.48 -11.02
N GLN A 253 6.20 28.12 -9.79
CA GLN A 253 5.18 27.10 -9.56
C GLN A 253 3.77 27.69 -9.53
N GLU A 254 3.01 27.47 -10.61
CA GLU A 254 1.60 27.90 -10.71
C GLU A 254 0.60 26.82 -10.25
N VAL A 255 1.03 25.55 -10.24
CA VAL A 255 0.18 24.40 -9.89
C VAL A 255 0.76 23.65 -8.70
N TYR A 256 -0.07 23.45 -7.69
CA TYR A 256 0.27 22.77 -6.44
C TYR A 256 -0.43 21.42 -6.39
N GLY A 257 0.28 20.34 -6.02
CA GLY A 257 -0.28 18.98 -6.07
C GLY A 257 -0.32 18.38 -7.48
N VAL A 258 -1.24 17.45 -7.70
CA VAL A 258 -1.36 16.66 -8.94
C VAL A 258 -2.78 16.76 -9.52
N GLY A 259 -2.93 17.54 -10.59
CA GLY A 259 -4.20 17.69 -11.33
C GLY A 259 -4.24 16.88 -12.64
N ARG A 260 -3.07 16.55 -13.19
CA ARG A 260 -2.92 15.75 -14.42
C ARG A 260 -1.98 14.58 -14.18
N ILE A 261 -2.08 13.52 -14.99
CA ILE A 261 -1.27 12.31 -14.81
C ILE A 261 0.23 12.59 -14.99
N GLU A 262 0.58 13.58 -15.80
CA GLU A 262 1.93 14.07 -16.05
C GLU A 262 2.53 14.83 -14.85
N ASP A 263 1.70 15.31 -13.92
CA ASP A 263 2.19 16.02 -12.74
C ASP A 263 2.77 15.05 -11.68
N PHE A 264 2.48 13.74 -11.77
CA PHE A 264 3.11 12.72 -10.93
C PHE A 264 4.60 12.54 -11.24
N ARG A 265 5.37 12.12 -10.23
CA ARG A 265 6.78 11.72 -10.41
C ARG A 265 6.87 10.39 -11.16
N GLN A 266 7.94 10.19 -11.94
CA GLN A 266 8.18 8.97 -12.71
C GLN A 266 8.12 7.68 -11.88
N ASN A 267 8.64 7.68 -10.65
CA ASN A 267 8.53 6.57 -9.71
C ASN A 267 7.08 6.29 -9.28
N GLN A 268 6.25 7.34 -9.09
CA GLN A 268 4.81 7.18 -8.84
C GLN A 268 4.06 6.61 -10.06
N LEU A 269 4.54 6.86 -11.28
CA LEU A 269 3.96 6.29 -12.50
C LEU A 269 4.41 4.84 -12.75
N ILE A 270 5.65 4.46 -12.40
CA ILE A 270 6.14 3.07 -12.40
C ILE A 270 5.24 2.20 -11.53
N ASP A 271 4.82 2.72 -10.38
CA ASP A 271 3.93 2.07 -9.43
C ASP A 271 2.63 1.56 -10.06
N LEU A 272 2.12 2.29 -11.06
CA LEU A 272 0.88 1.96 -11.75
C LEU A 272 0.97 0.64 -12.52
N TYR A 273 2.13 0.37 -13.12
CA TYR A 273 2.41 -0.86 -13.86
C TYR A 273 2.82 -2.04 -12.98
N ALA A 274 3.21 -1.78 -11.72
CA ALA A 274 3.52 -2.82 -10.74
C ALA A 274 2.28 -3.54 -10.19
N CYS A 275 1.08 -2.94 -10.32
CA CYS A 275 -0.15 -3.48 -9.75
C CYS A 275 -0.51 -4.87 -10.32
N VAL A 276 -0.68 -5.84 -9.42
CA VAL A 276 -1.02 -7.24 -9.74
C VAL A 276 -2.54 -7.45 -9.89
N GLU A 277 -3.36 -6.46 -9.53
CA GLU A 277 -4.82 -6.60 -9.43
C GLU A 277 -5.25 -7.75 -8.49
N CYS A 278 -4.51 -7.93 -7.38
CA CYS A 278 -4.79 -8.97 -6.39
C CYS A 278 -5.92 -8.60 -5.42
N GLY A 279 -6.26 -7.31 -5.31
CA GLY A 279 -7.36 -6.79 -4.50
C GLY A 279 -7.16 -6.84 -2.98
N ARG A 280 -5.97 -7.14 -2.47
CA ARG A 280 -5.71 -7.11 -1.01
C ARG A 280 -5.87 -5.71 -0.42
N CYS A 281 -5.37 -4.70 -1.13
CA CYS A 281 -5.50 -3.31 -0.73
C CYS A 281 -6.97 -2.87 -0.65
N THR A 282 -7.82 -3.32 -1.58
CA THR A 282 -9.28 -3.11 -1.54
C THR A 282 -9.95 -3.84 -0.39
N ASN A 283 -9.63 -5.12 -0.16
CA ASN A 283 -10.24 -5.89 0.93
C ASN A 283 -9.94 -5.32 2.32
N MET A 284 -8.74 -4.76 2.52
CA MET A 284 -8.35 -4.20 3.82
C MET A 284 -8.69 -2.72 3.95
N CYS A 285 -9.10 -2.05 2.85
CA CYS A 285 -9.53 -0.66 2.88
C CYS A 285 -10.83 -0.51 3.68
N PRO A 286 -10.87 0.35 4.72
CA PRO A 286 -12.09 0.59 5.48
C PRO A 286 -13.19 1.22 4.64
N ALA A 287 -12.84 2.06 3.66
CA ALA A 287 -13.81 2.68 2.77
C ALA A 287 -14.48 1.65 1.85
N SER A 288 -13.68 0.86 1.11
CA SER A 288 -14.24 -0.20 0.25
C SER A 288 -15.04 -1.23 1.05
N GLY A 289 -14.52 -1.65 2.22
CA GLY A 289 -15.16 -2.65 3.08
C GLY A 289 -16.49 -2.22 3.67
N THR A 290 -16.79 -0.91 3.66
CA THR A 290 -18.07 -0.34 4.11
C THR A 290 -18.97 0.09 2.96
N GLY A 291 -18.64 -0.25 1.71
CA GLY A 291 -19.46 0.03 0.53
C GLY A 291 -19.28 1.43 -0.06
N LYS A 292 -18.18 2.13 0.24
CA LYS A 292 -17.83 3.40 -0.41
C LYS A 292 -17.16 3.17 -1.77
N THR A 293 -17.16 4.19 -2.62
CA THR A 293 -16.62 4.12 -3.99
C THR A 293 -15.11 3.86 -4.05
N LEU A 294 -14.33 4.37 -3.08
CA LEU A 294 -12.88 4.21 -3.07
C LEU A 294 -12.48 2.72 -3.04
N SER A 295 -11.77 2.29 -4.08
CA SER A 295 -11.04 1.02 -4.15
C SER A 295 -9.58 1.31 -4.49
N PRO A 296 -8.61 1.11 -3.56
CA PRO A 296 -7.20 1.37 -3.82
C PRO A 296 -6.65 0.63 -5.05
N MET A 297 -7.12 -0.59 -5.32
CA MET A 297 -6.75 -1.32 -6.54
C MET A 297 -7.26 -0.61 -7.79
N ASP A 298 -8.53 -0.19 -7.80
CA ASP A 298 -9.12 0.43 -8.98
C ASP A 298 -8.59 1.84 -9.20
N LEU A 299 -8.25 2.59 -8.13
CA LEU A 299 -7.52 3.85 -8.22
C LEU A 299 -6.23 3.69 -9.07
N ILE A 300 -5.40 2.69 -8.73
CA ILE A 300 -4.15 2.44 -9.46
C ILE A 300 -4.42 1.98 -10.90
N VAL A 301 -5.41 1.11 -11.12
CA VAL A 301 -5.75 0.60 -12.45
C VAL A 301 -6.30 1.71 -13.35
N LYS A 302 -7.19 2.56 -12.84
CA LYS A 302 -7.75 3.72 -13.56
C LYS A 302 -6.64 4.68 -13.98
N MET A 303 -5.74 5.04 -13.05
CA MET A 303 -4.59 5.90 -13.36
C MET A 303 -3.63 5.25 -14.36
N ARG A 304 -3.37 3.93 -14.27
CA ARG A 304 -2.53 3.19 -15.23
C ARG A 304 -3.13 3.23 -16.63
N ASP A 305 -4.43 2.97 -16.74
CA ASP A 305 -5.12 2.91 -18.01
C ASP A 305 -5.17 4.32 -18.62
N HIS A 306 -5.44 5.36 -17.83
CA HIS A 306 -5.36 6.75 -18.26
C HIS A 306 -3.93 7.17 -18.69
N LEU A 307 -2.88 6.82 -17.94
CA LEU A 307 -1.49 7.05 -18.36
C LEU A 307 -1.19 6.40 -19.72
N THR A 308 -1.72 5.19 -19.93
CA THR A 308 -1.52 4.45 -21.18
C THR A 308 -2.27 5.09 -22.35
N GLU A 309 -3.49 5.57 -22.13
CA GLU A 309 -4.29 6.28 -23.13
C GLU A 309 -3.70 7.66 -23.46
N LYS A 310 -3.42 8.48 -22.44
CA LYS A 310 -2.80 9.80 -22.62
C LYS A 310 -1.42 9.66 -23.27
N GLY A 311 -0.62 8.69 -22.83
CA GLY A 311 0.67 8.39 -23.44
C GLY A 311 0.58 8.01 -24.91
N ALA A 312 -0.45 7.25 -25.28
CA ALA A 312 -0.72 6.89 -26.67
C ALA A 312 -1.06 8.13 -27.53
N VAL A 313 -1.86 9.06 -26.99
CA VAL A 313 -2.20 10.32 -27.66
C VAL A 313 -0.98 11.23 -27.81
N VAL A 314 -0.28 11.50 -26.69
CA VAL A 314 0.82 12.49 -26.66
C VAL A 314 2.01 12.06 -27.50
N THR A 315 2.31 10.76 -27.54
CA THR A 315 3.51 10.25 -28.21
C THR A 315 3.23 9.60 -29.56
N SER A 316 1.95 9.50 -29.95
CA SER A 316 1.46 8.72 -31.09
C SER A 316 1.93 7.25 -31.10
N ARG A 317 2.42 6.75 -29.96
CA ARG A 317 2.90 5.37 -29.84
C ARG A 317 1.78 4.48 -29.37
N THR A 318 1.56 3.41 -30.13
CA THR A 318 0.62 2.37 -29.71
C THR A 318 1.12 1.70 -28.42
N PRO A 319 0.23 1.43 -27.45
CA PRO A 319 0.54 0.52 -26.35
C PRO A 319 0.65 -0.94 -26.81
N TRP A 320 0.37 -1.18 -28.09
CA TRP A 320 0.46 -2.38 -28.95
C TRP A 320 -0.29 -3.61 -28.45
N MET A 321 -1.61 -3.64 -28.58
CA MET A 321 -2.37 -4.90 -28.47
C MET A 321 -2.70 -5.47 -29.86
N PRO A 322 -2.67 -6.80 -30.10
CA PRO A 322 -3.04 -7.34 -31.42
C PRO A 322 -4.51 -7.06 -31.74
N ASN A 323 -4.78 -6.23 -32.76
CA ASN A 323 -6.14 -5.80 -33.11
C ASN A 323 -7.10 -6.97 -33.40
N PHE A 324 -6.61 -8.09 -33.97
CA PHE A 324 -7.45 -9.26 -34.22
C PHE A 324 -7.97 -9.94 -32.93
N ALA A 325 -7.22 -9.83 -31.83
CA ALA A 325 -7.57 -10.40 -30.54
C ALA A 325 -8.22 -9.37 -29.59
N PHE A 326 -7.92 -8.09 -29.80
CA PHE A 326 -8.39 -6.98 -28.96
C PHE A 326 -8.83 -5.79 -29.82
N PRO A 327 -9.89 -5.94 -30.63
CA PRO A 327 -10.31 -4.93 -31.60
C PRO A 327 -10.84 -3.64 -30.96
N ASN A 328 -11.20 -3.66 -29.67
CA ASN A 328 -11.74 -2.51 -28.95
C ASN A 328 -10.71 -1.88 -28.00
N ASN A 329 -9.41 -2.01 -28.30
CA ASN A 329 -8.38 -1.40 -27.45
C ASN A 329 -8.32 0.11 -27.67
N LYS A 330 -8.83 0.88 -26.69
CA LYS A 330 -8.89 2.35 -26.75
C LYS A 330 -7.52 2.99 -27.00
N GLY A 331 -6.46 2.53 -26.34
CA GLY A 331 -5.11 3.06 -26.53
C GLY A 331 -4.55 2.85 -27.94
N ASN A 332 -4.83 1.71 -28.59
CA ASN A 332 -4.46 1.50 -29.99
C ASN A 332 -5.18 2.48 -30.92
N HIS A 333 -6.49 2.67 -30.73
CA HIS A 333 -7.29 3.58 -31.55
C HIS A 333 -6.80 5.03 -31.40
N LEU A 334 -6.57 5.46 -30.15
CA LEU A 334 -6.05 6.78 -29.85
C LEU A 334 -4.67 7.02 -30.47
N ALA A 335 -3.74 6.06 -30.40
CA ALA A 335 -2.43 6.19 -31.04
C ALA A 335 -2.53 6.30 -32.57
N MET A 336 -3.42 5.53 -33.20
CA MET A 336 -3.65 5.60 -34.65
C MET A 336 -4.21 6.96 -35.05
N GLN A 337 -5.25 7.43 -34.36
CA GLN A 337 -5.83 8.75 -34.58
C GLN A 337 -4.80 9.86 -34.36
N ALA A 338 -3.98 9.76 -33.30
CA ALA A 338 -2.93 10.73 -33.00
C ALA A 338 -1.85 10.77 -34.08
N SER A 339 -1.49 9.62 -34.65
CA SER A 339 -0.54 9.55 -35.76
C SER A 339 -1.11 10.14 -37.06
N GLU A 340 -2.40 9.94 -37.34
CA GLU A 340 -3.07 10.49 -38.52
C GLU A 340 -3.19 12.01 -38.45
N VAL A 341 -3.57 12.52 -37.28
CA VAL A 341 -3.68 13.95 -37.00
C VAL A 341 -2.31 14.62 -37.00
N ALA A 342 -1.29 14.02 -36.36
CA ALA A 342 0.07 14.55 -36.41
C ALA A 342 0.66 14.62 -37.83
N ALA A 343 0.14 13.83 -38.78
CA ALA A 343 0.54 13.89 -40.17
C ALA A 343 -0.21 14.96 -40.99
N THR A 344 -1.31 15.53 -40.46
CA THR A 344 -2.26 16.37 -41.21
C THR A 344 -2.55 17.74 -40.59
N SER A 345 -2.22 17.98 -39.32
CA SER A 345 -2.43 19.25 -38.62
C SER A 345 -1.14 19.84 -38.05
N GLU A 346 -0.97 21.17 -38.15
CA GLU A 346 0.04 21.90 -37.37
C GLU A 346 -0.47 22.10 -35.93
N GLY A 347 0.05 21.32 -34.97
CA GLY A 347 -0.38 21.40 -33.56
C GLY A 347 -0.04 20.13 -32.77
N SER A 348 -0.32 20.12 -31.45
CA SER A 348 -0.15 18.90 -30.66
C SER A 348 -1.28 17.90 -30.94
N ALA A 349 -0.96 16.60 -30.96
CA ALA A 349 -1.97 15.56 -31.19
C ALA A 349 -3.08 15.54 -30.11
N VAL A 350 -2.81 16.08 -28.92
CA VAL A 350 -3.80 16.21 -27.84
C VAL A 350 -4.88 17.23 -28.20
N GLU A 351 -4.48 18.41 -28.66
CA GLU A 351 -5.40 19.49 -29.03
C GLU A 351 -6.23 19.10 -30.26
N ALA A 352 -5.58 18.54 -31.27
CA ALA A 352 -6.24 18.21 -32.52
C ALA A 352 -7.14 16.96 -32.44
N LEU A 353 -6.99 16.12 -31.40
CA LEU A 353 -7.91 15.02 -31.10
C LEU A 353 -9.00 15.37 -30.07
N GLU A 354 -9.00 16.59 -29.53
CA GLU A 354 -9.88 16.99 -28.43
C GLU A 354 -9.87 15.97 -27.27
N TYR A 355 -8.69 15.41 -26.93
CA TYR A 355 -8.57 14.48 -25.81
C TYR A 355 -8.60 15.24 -24.48
N ASP A 356 -9.82 15.49 -23.98
CA ASP A 356 -10.12 16.29 -22.79
C ASP A 356 -10.53 15.41 -21.59
N VAL A 357 -9.79 14.33 -21.34
CA VAL A 357 -10.03 13.48 -20.16
C VAL A 357 -9.25 14.02 -18.96
N ASN A 358 -9.95 14.45 -17.93
CA ASN A 358 -9.36 14.96 -16.69
C ASN A 358 -9.01 13.84 -15.71
N LEU A 359 -7.87 13.96 -15.02
CA LEU A 359 -7.47 12.96 -14.01
C LEU A 359 -8.46 12.93 -12.85
N ILE A 360 -8.89 14.11 -12.40
CA ILE A 360 -9.89 14.26 -11.34
C ILE A 360 -11.23 14.59 -12.02
N GLY A 361 -12.30 13.91 -11.62
CA GLY A 361 -13.61 13.97 -12.27
C GLY A 361 -13.85 12.76 -13.17
N ASP A 362 -13.13 12.66 -14.30
CA ASP A 362 -13.37 11.60 -15.30
C ASP A 362 -12.69 10.27 -14.94
N VAL A 363 -11.43 10.31 -14.50
CA VAL A 363 -10.65 9.10 -14.18
C VAL A 363 -10.84 8.70 -12.72
N ILE A 364 -10.58 9.62 -11.78
CA ILE A 364 -10.79 9.45 -10.35
C ILE A 364 -11.83 10.46 -9.88
N THR A 365 -12.91 10.01 -9.23
CA THR A 365 -13.91 10.95 -8.73
C THR A 365 -13.44 11.63 -7.45
N GLU A 366 -13.90 12.85 -7.18
CA GLU A 366 -13.62 13.53 -5.91
C GLU A 366 -14.09 12.72 -4.70
N GLU A 367 -15.21 12.02 -4.85
CA GLU A 367 -15.76 11.15 -3.81
C GLU A 367 -14.80 10.00 -3.44
N GLU A 368 -14.12 9.40 -4.43
CA GLU A 368 -13.07 8.42 -4.17
C GLU A 368 -11.89 9.04 -3.41
N LEU A 369 -11.50 10.28 -3.76
CA LEU A 369 -10.43 10.99 -3.08
C LEU A 369 -10.78 11.27 -1.63
N TRP A 370 -11.97 11.83 -1.36
CA TRP A 370 -12.39 12.24 -0.02
C TRP A 370 -12.72 11.06 0.92
N ALA A 371 -13.10 9.90 0.39
CA ALA A 371 -13.34 8.69 1.19
C ALA A 371 -12.07 8.10 1.85
N CYS A 372 -10.88 8.53 1.44
CA CYS A 372 -9.62 8.04 2.02
C CYS A 372 -9.37 8.57 3.44
N THR A 373 -9.25 7.67 4.41
CA THR A 373 -8.93 8.03 5.81
C THR A 373 -7.43 8.17 6.08
N THR A 374 -6.59 8.04 5.05
CA THR A 374 -5.12 8.02 5.17
C THR A 374 -4.59 6.94 6.14
N CYS A 375 -5.34 5.85 6.38
CA CYS A 375 -4.92 4.87 7.40
C CYS A 375 -3.76 3.95 6.99
N ARG A 376 -3.37 3.94 5.71
CA ARG A 376 -2.30 3.12 5.11
C ARG A 376 -2.41 1.61 5.22
N ASN A 377 -3.57 1.07 5.58
CA ASN A 377 -3.77 -0.39 5.55
C ASN A 377 -3.61 -0.94 4.11
N CYS A 378 -4.10 -0.23 3.09
CA CYS A 378 -3.92 -0.62 1.69
C CYS A 378 -2.45 -0.76 1.25
N GLU A 379 -1.57 0.12 1.70
CA GLU A 379 -0.14 0.10 1.37
C GLU A 379 0.60 -0.99 2.13
N ASP A 380 0.25 -1.19 3.41
CA ASP A 380 0.86 -2.25 4.20
C ASP A 380 0.55 -3.64 3.64
N GLN A 381 -0.59 -3.82 3.00
CA GLN A 381 -1.07 -5.09 2.42
C GLN A 381 -0.60 -5.32 0.98
N CYS A 382 0.05 -4.33 0.38
CA CYS A 382 0.49 -4.38 -1.00
C CYS A 382 1.79 -5.20 -1.13
N PRO A 383 1.82 -6.31 -1.89
CA PRO A 383 3.04 -7.11 -2.08
C PRO A 383 4.09 -6.42 -2.95
N VAL A 384 3.64 -5.53 -3.82
CA VAL A 384 4.46 -4.87 -4.84
C VAL A 384 4.76 -3.42 -4.47
N ALA A 385 4.54 -3.08 -3.19
CA ALA A 385 4.86 -1.80 -2.56
C ALA A 385 4.13 -0.57 -3.13
N ASN A 386 2.96 -0.75 -3.76
CA ASN A 386 2.17 0.38 -4.24
C ASN A 386 1.74 1.38 -3.17
N GLU A 387 1.92 2.65 -3.49
CA GLU A 387 1.64 3.80 -2.64
C GLU A 387 0.35 4.46 -3.12
N HIS A 388 -0.65 4.49 -2.25
CA HIS A 388 -2.00 4.95 -2.57
C HIS A 388 -2.28 6.29 -1.89
N VAL A 389 -1.81 6.46 -0.65
CA VAL A 389 -2.17 7.59 0.20
C VAL A 389 -1.52 8.88 -0.31
N GLU A 390 -0.23 8.86 -0.65
CA GLU A 390 0.44 10.05 -1.17
C GLU A 390 -0.20 10.54 -2.48
N LYS A 391 -0.53 9.62 -3.42
CA LYS A 391 -1.21 10.00 -4.66
C LYS A 391 -2.58 10.66 -4.42
N ILE A 392 -3.35 10.15 -3.46
CA ILE A 392 -4.63 10.74 -3.08
C ILE A 392 -4.43 12.12 -2.44
N VAL A 393 -3.45 12.27 -1.54
CA VAL A 393 -3.16 13.56 -0.91
C VAL A 393 -2.65 14.58 -1.92
N ASP A 394 -1.83 14.18 -2.89
CA ASP A 394 -1.34 15.07 -3.95
C ASP A 394 -2.49 15.54 -4.87
N MET A 395 -3.46 14.67 -5.17
CA MET A 395 -4.68 15.10 -5.89
C MET A 395 -5.57 16.01 -5.03
N ARG A 396 -5.67 15.77 -3.71
CA ARG A 396 -6.37 16.70 -2.80
C ARG A 396 -5.67 18.05 -2.70
N ARG A 397 -4.33 18.09 -2.72
CA ARG A 397 -3.55 19.33 -2.75
C ARG A 397 -3.88 20.15 -3.99
N TYR A 398 -4.02 19.52 -5.15
CA TYR A 398 -4.48 20.18 -6.36
C TYR A 398 -5.86 20.81 -6.21
N LEU A 399 -6.83 20.03 -5.74
CA LEU A 399 -8.17 20.55 -5.50
C LEU A 399 -8.18 21.75 -4.54
N VAL A 400 -7.46 21.64 -3.42
CA VAL A 400 -7.48 22.66 -2.36
C VAL A 400 -6.66 23.90 -2.71
N LEU A 401 -5.43 23.74 -3.21
CA LEU A 401 -4.47 24.83 -3.38
C LEU A 401 -4.49 25.47 -4.76
N THR A 402 -4.93 24.74 -5.79
CA THR A 402 -4.98 25.25 -7.17
C THR A 402 -6.40 25.55 -7.61
N GLU A 403 -7.34 24.60 -7.44
CA GLU A 403 -8.73 24.80 -7.85
C GLU A 403 -9.59 25.53 -6.80
N GLY A 404 -9.11 25.66 -5.55
CA GLY A 404 -9.91 26.19 -4.45
C GLY A 404 -11.18 25.38 -4.15
N THR A 405 -11.23 24.11 -4.58
CA THR A 405 -12.39 23.24 -4.51
C THR A 405 -12.21 22.20 -3.42
N MET A 406 -13.18 22.11 -2.52
CA MET A 406 -13.18 21.17 -1.40
C MET A 406 -14.58 21.04 -0.78
N PRO A 407 -14.87 19.97 -0.02
CA PRO A 407 -16.12 19.85 0.73
C PRO A 407 -16.34 21.05 1.66
N HIS A 408 -17.59 21.49 1.80
CA HIS A 408 -17.92 22.69 2.59
C HIS A 408 -17.46 22.57 4.06
N GLU A 409 -17.55 21.38 4.63
CA GLU A 409 -17.06 21.07 5.97
C GLU A 409 -15.54 21.22 6.09
N ALA A 410 -14.79 20.90 5.03
CA ALA A 410 -13.34 21.11 4.96
C ALA A 410 -13.00 22.61 4.97
N THR A 411 -13.73 23.42 4.20
CA THR A 411 -13.57 24.88 4.20
C THR A 411 -13.79 25.46 5.59
N ARG A 412 -14.87 25.05 6.27
CA ARG A 412 -15.16 25.49 7.65
C ARG A 412 -14.05 25.07 8.62
N TYR A 413 -13.53 23.85 8.47
CA TYR A 413 -12.42 23.34 9.26
C TYR A 413 -11.17 24.21 9.10
N PHE A 414 -10.77 24.55 7.87
CA PHE A 414 -9.60 25.41 7.61
C PHE A 414 -9.78 26.81 8.19
N GLN A 415 -10.91 27.46 7.94
CA GLN A 415 -11.20 28.81 8.45
C GLN A 415 -11.19 28.87 9.98
N ASN A 416 -11.70 27.84 10.65
CA ASN A 416 -11.67 27.77 12.12
C ASN A 416 -10.23 27.69 12.64
N ILE A 417 -9.36 26.91 11.98
CA ILE A 417 -7.96 26.80 12.37
C ILE A 417 -7.20 28.09 12.08
N GLU A 418 -7.39 28.72 10.93
CA GLU A 418 -6.75 30.00 10.61
C GLU A 418 -7.08 31.08 11.65
N ARG A 419 -8.34 31.14 12.10
CA ARG A 419 -8.82 32.17 13.03
C ARG A 419 -8.54 31.86 14.49
N GLN A 420 -8.73 30.61 14.90
CA GLN A 420 -8.76 30.21 16.31
C GLN A 420 -7.75 29.12 16.66
N SER A 421 -7.01 28.63 15.66
CA SER A 421 -6.04 27.54 15.81
C SER A 421 -6.63 26.27 16.42
N ASN A 422 -7.93 26.05 16.22
CA ASN A 422 -8.63 24.83 16.57
C ASN A 422 -9.81 24.61 15.60
N PRO A 423 -10.20 23.35 15.35
CA PRO A 423 -11.19 23.03 14.32
C PRO A 423 -12.64 23.35 14.70
N TRP A 424 -12.94 23.60 15.97
CA TRP A 424 -14.28 23.96 16.43
C TRP A 424 -14.59 25.46 16.32
N GLY A 425 -13.60 26.31 16.07
CA GLY A 425 -13.76 27.76 16.07
C GLY A 425 -14.02 28.34 17.47
N ILE A 426 -13.70 27.59 18.53
CA ILE A 426 -13.80 28.05 19.92
C ILE A 426 -12.70 29.09 20.17
N ASN A 427 -12.95 30.10 21.01
CA ASN A 427 -11.96 31.14 21.28
C ASN A 427 -10.65 30.55 21.82
N ARG A 428 -9.52 30.87 21.19
CA ARG A 428 -8.19 30.35 21.58
C ARG A 428 -7.82 30.58 23.04
N LYS A 429 -8.37 31.62 23.69
CA LYS A 429 -8.14 31.91 25.11
C LYS A 429 -8.75 30.87 26.05
N GLU A 430 -9.65 30.04 25.53
CA GLU A 430 -10.28 28.96 26.30
C GLU A 430 -9.44 27.69 26.32
N ARG A 431 -8.37 27.62 25.52
CA ARG A 431 -7.53 26.43 25.38
C ARG A 431 -6.99 25.92 26.71
N ILE A 432 -6.63 26.82 27.63
CA ILE A 432 -6.04 26.42 28.92
C ILE A 432 -7.07 25.87 29.93
N LYS A 433 -8.37 26.16 29.77
CA LYS A 433 -9.39 25.94 30.80
C LYS A 433 -9.54 24.48 31.26
N TRP A 434 -9.26 23.50 30.40
CA TRP A 434 -9.41 22.08 30.72
C TRP A 434 -8.62 21.66 31.96
N ARG A 435 -7.48 22.32 32.23
CA ARG A 435 -6.60 21.99 33.35
C ARG A 435 -7.25 22.32 34.70
N ASP A 436 -8.11 23.32 34.73
CA ASP A 436 -8.75 23.83 35.96
C ASP A 436 -10.04 23.07 36.30
N GLU A 437 -10.57 22.27 35.36
CA GLU A 437 -11.78 21.47 35.56
C GLU A 437 -11.57 20.31 36.54
N ARG A 438 -10.31 19.98 36.86
CA ARG A 438 -9.93 18.89 37.75
C ARG A 438 -8.95 19.37 38.82
N ARG A 439 -9.34 19.29 40.09
CA ARG A 439 -8.58 19.91 41.21
C ARG A 439 -7.38 19.11 41.71
N ASP A 440 -7.30 17.84 41.37
CA ASP A 440 -6.25 16.93 41.88
C ASP A 440 -5.08 16.75 40.90
N ILE A 441 -4.98 17.61 39.89
CA ILE A 441 -3.86 17.68 38.94
C ILE A 441 -3.21 19.06 39.00
N GLU A 442 -1.92 19.10 38.73
CA GLU A 442 -1.14 20.33 38.60
C GLU A 442 -0.51 20.36 37.21
N VAL A 443 -0.85 21.39 36.43
CA VAL A 443 -0.48 21.50 35.01
C VAL A 443 0.06 22.91 34.78
N PRO A 444 1.33 23.18 35.09
CA PRO A 444 1.88 24.51 34.90
C PRO A 444 2.07 24.83 33.41
N THR A 445 2.03 26.10 33.05
CA THR A 445 2.48 26.60 31.75
C THR A 445 3.98 26.83 31.76
N VAL A 446 4.59 26.90 30.57
CA VAL A 446 6.00 27.28 30.39
C VAL A 446 6.35 28.65 31.00
N ALA A 447 5.37 29.54 31.19
CA ALA A 447 5.57 30.84 31.83
C ALA A 447 5.45 30.79 33.37
N GLU A 448 4.91 29.70 33.92
CA GLU A 448 4.69 29.51 35.37
C GLU A 448 5.84 28.74 36.04
N VAL A 449 6.79 28.21 35.26
CA VAL A 449 7.94 27.42 35.77
C VAL A 449 9.25 27.90 35.15
N GLU A 450 10.34 27.80 35.91
CA GLU A 450 11.70 28.11 35.42
C GLU A 450 12.28 26.97 34.56
N GLU A 451 11.99 25.71 34.92
CA GLU A 451 12.51 24.53 34.23
C GLU A 451 11.43 23.45 34.11
N PHE A 452 11.41 22.76 32.96
CA PHE A 452 10.60 21.56 32.73
C PHE A 452 11.39 20.54 31.90
N GLU A 453 11.07 19.25 32.05
CA GLU A 453 11.70 18.18 31.27
C GLU A 453 10.94 17.92 29.97
N TYR A 454 9.60 17.86 30.05
CA TYR A 454 8.72 17.58 28.91
C TYR A 454 7.77 18.74 28.65
N LEU A 455 7.68 19.17 27.39
CA LEU A 455 6.52 19.91 26.93
C LEU A 455 5.38 18.91 26.71
N PHE A 456 4.31 19.00 27.48
CA PHE A 456 3.09 18.27 27.19
C PHE A 456 2.29 19.03 26.13
N TRP A 457 2.38 18.57 24.88
CA TRP A 457 1.53 19.05 23.80
C TRP A 457 0.13 18.43 23.91
N VAL A 458 -0.82 19.26 24.33
CA VAL A 458 -2.19 18.88 24.61
C VAL A 458 -2.97 18.67 23.31
N GLY A 459 -2.70 19.53 22.32
CA GLY A 459 -3.36 19.54 21.03
C GLY A 459 -4.81 20.00 21.11
N SER A 460 -5.44 20.25 19.96
CA SER A 460 -6.81 20.75 19.92
C SER A 460 -7.82 19.76 20.53
N MET A 461 -7.60 18.45 20.36
CA MET A 461 -8.46 17.42 20.97
C MET A 461 -8.42 17.50 22.49
N GLY A 462 -7.24 17.40 23.10
CA GLY A 462 -7.11 17.42 24.56
C GLY A 462 -7.57 18.73 25.19
N ALA A 463 -7.50 19.85 24.44
CA ALA A 463 -7.87 21.16 24.96
C ALA A 463 -9.37 21.51 24.81
N PHE A 464 -10.03 21.09 23.72
CA PHE A 464 -11.39 21.55 23.39
C PHE A 464 -12.44 20.45 23.34
N ASP A 465 -12.07 19.20 23.01
CA ASP A 465 -13.03 18.09 22.99
C ASP A 465 -13.27 17.54 24.39
N LYS A 466 -14.53 17.58 24.85
CA LYS A 466 -14.91 17.18 26.22
C LYS A 466 -14.57 15.72 26.54
N ARG A 467 -14.59 14.82 25.55
CA ARG A 467 -14.19 13.43 25.75
C ARG A 467 -12.68 13.31 25.92
N SER A 468 -11.92 14.03 25.11
CA SER A 468 -10.46 13.98 25.08
C SER A 468 -9.79 14.79 26.20
N GLN A 469 -10.46 15.81 26.74
CA GLN A 469 -10.01 16.51 27.97
C GLN A 469 -9.77 15.54 29.12
N LYS A 470 -10.61 14.49 29.26
CA LYS A 470 -10.42 13.45 30.28
C LYS A 470 -9.12 12.68 30.11
N ILE A 471 -8.69 12.45 28.87
CA ILE A 471 -7.43 11.78 28.55
C ILE A 471 -6.25 12.67 28.98
N ALA A 472 -6.29 13.95 28.60
CA ALA A 472 -5.27 14.92 28.98
C ALA A 472 -5.13 15.06 30.51
N GLN A 473 -6.26 15.13 31.21
CA GLN A 473 -6.30 15.17 32.68
C GLN A 473 -5.75 13.89 33.31
N SER A 474 -6.12 12.72 32.79
CA SER A 474 -5.63 11.43 33.31
C SER A 474 -4.12 11.29 33.11
N PHE A 475 -3.63 11.69 31.94
CA PHE A 475 -2.21 11.67 31.64
C PHE A 475 -1.41 12.68 32.50
N ALA A 476 -1.94 13.90 32.68
CA ALA A 476 -1.38 14.87 33.62
C ALA A 476 -1.29 14.30 35.04
N LYS A 477 -2.35 13.63 35.51
CA LYS A 477 -2.33 12.96 36.82
C LYS A 477 -1.22 11.92 36.91
N ILE A 478 -1.08 11.06 35.90
CA ILE A 478 -0.02 10.05 35.86
C ILE A 478 1.35 10.72 35.96
N MET A 479 1.58 11.80 35.21
CA MET A 479 2.83 12.56 35.27
C MET A 479 3.06 13.19 36.65
N ASN A 480 2.03 13.76 37.30
CA ASN A 480 2.13 14.29 38.66
C ASN A 480 2.50 13.19 39.67
N VAL A 481 1.83 12.03 39.62
CA VAL A 481 2.12 10.89 40.51
C VAL A 481 3.53 10.34 40.28
N ALA A 482 4.00 10.33 39.03
CA ALA A 482 5.34 9.90 38.67
C ALA A 482 6.44 10.92 39.04
N GLY A 483 6.07 12.14 39.45
CA GLY A 483 7.00 13.25 39.67
C GLY A 483 7.70 13.72 38.39
N VAL A 484 7.05 13.62 37.23
CA VAL A 484 7.59 14.15 35.96
C VAL A 484 7.46 15.68 35.97
N LYS A 485 8.56 16.38 35.69
CA LYS A 485 8.54 17.83 35.49
C LYS A 485 8.07 18.14 34.08
N PHE A 486 6.83 18.61 33.91
CA PHE A 486 6.29 18.97 32.60
C PHE A 486 5.62 20.33 32.64
N ALA A 487 5.47 20.94 31.46
CA ALA A 487 4.74 22.19 31.28
C ALA A 487 3.91 22.14 29.98
N ILE A 488 2.90 23.00 29.86
CA ILE A 488 2.12 23.21 28.64
C ILE A 488 2.39 24.60 28.05
N LEU A 489 2.17 24.79 26.74
CA LEU A 489 2.22 26.14 26.13
C LEU A 489 1.01 27.02 26.51
N GLY A 490 -0.02 26.44 27.13
CA GLY A 490 -1.24 27.18 27.50
C GLY A 490 -1.96 27.71 26.25
N ASN A 491 -2.25 29.01 26.23
CA ASN A 491 -2.98 29.63 25.12
C ASN A 491 -2.11 29.93 23.89
N ASP A 492 -0.80 29.78 23.98
CA ASP A 492 0.13 29.97 22.85
C ASP A 492 0.22 28.72 21.95
N GLU A 493 -0.25 27.57 22.43
CA GLU A 493 -0.31 26.33 21.66
C GLU A 493 -1.21 26.48 20.42
N ARG A 494 -0.69 26.12 19.24
CA ARG A 494 -1.46 26.12 18.00
C ARG A 494 -2.01 24.73 17.65
N ASN A 495 -2.58 24.59 16.46
CA ASN A 495 -2.94 23.29 15.91
C ASN A 495 -1.68 22.64 15.34
N SER A 496 -1.60 21.30 15.34
CA SER A 496 -0.46 20.56 14.77
C SER A 496 -0.41 20.61 13.23
N GLY A 497 -1.48 21.05 12.58
CA GLY A 497 -1.61 21.06 11.13
C GLY A 497 -1.79 19.68 10.50
N ASP A 498 -1.78 18.59 11.28
CA ASP A 498 -1.82 17.21 10.77
C ASP A 498 -2.94 17.02 9.76
N THR A 499 -4.17 17.30 10.18
CA THR A 499 -5.35 17.01 9.37
C THR A 499 -5.47 18.00 8.20
N ALA A 500 -5.07 19.26 8.37
CA ALA A 500 -5.00 20.24 7.28
C ALA A 500 -4.12 19.73 6.14
N ARG A 501 -2.94 19.20 6.48
CA ARG A 501 -2.00 18.62 5.52
C ARG A 501 -2.60 17.46 4.74
N ARG A 502 -3.28 16.52 5.41
CA ARG A 502 -3.89 15.32 4.77
C ARG A 502 -5.14 15.64 3.97
N MET A 503 -5.78 16.78 4.24
CA MET A 503 -6.88 17.29 3.43
C MET A 503 -6.41 18.10 2.22
N GLY A 504 -5.10 18.36 2.09
CA GLY A 504 -4.51 19.02 0.93
C GLY A 504 -4.08 20.47 1.17
N ASN A 505 -4.37 21.06 2.34
CA ASN A 505 -3.96 22.43 2.66
C ASN A 505 -2.54 22.46 3.22
N GLU A 506 -1.55 22.29 2.34
CA GLU A 506 -0.12 22.32 2.68
C GLU A 506 0.32 23.70 3.17
N PHE A 507 -0.24 24.79 2.63
CA PHE A 507 0.09 26.15 3.03
C PHE A 507 -0.23 26.40 4.51
N LEU A 508 -1.48 26.09 4.93
CA LEU A 508 -1.88 26.20 6.33
C LEU A 508 -1.03 25.30 7.24
N PHE A 509 -0.68 24.10 6.78
CA PHE A 509 0.21 23.21 7.52
C PHE A 509 1.59 23.83 7.75
N GLN A 510 2.23 24.37 6.72
CA GLN A 510 3.57 24.95 6.85
C GLN A 510 3.57 26.20 7.73
N GLN A 511 2.54 27.06 7.61
CA GLN A 511 2.37 28.20 8.50
C GLN A 511 2.28 27.75 9.97
N LEU A 512 1.43 26.77 10.28
CA LEU A 512 1.31 26.21 11.63
C LEU A 512 2.60 25.56 12.10
N ALA A 513 3.33 24.86 11.21
CA ALA A 513 4.60 24.24 11.56
C ALA A 513 5.64 25.28 11.96
N GLN A 514 5.82 26.34 11.16
CA GLN A 514 6.74 27.43 11.44
C GLN A 514 6.38 28.16 12.75
N GLU A 515 5.11 28.52 12.94
CA GLU A 515 4.65 29.18 14.18
C GLU A 515 4.91 28.31 15.43
N ASN A 516 4.59 27.01 15.36
CA ASN A 516 4.83 26.09 16.47
C ASN A 516 6.31 25.88 16.76
N ILE A 517 7.13 25.72 15.73
CA ILE A 517 8.58 25.56 15.88
C ILE A 517 9.19 26.81 16.51
N GLY A 518 8.77 28.00 16.09
CA GLY A 518 9.17 29.27 16.71
C GLY A 518 8.82 29.31 18.20
N ASN A 519 7.61 28.88 18.58
CA ASN A 519 7.22 28.78 19.99
C ASN A 519 8.06 27.74 20.76
N PHE A 520 8.33 26.59 20.17
CA PHE A 520 9.16 25.55 20.81
C PHE A 520 10.59 26.04 21.05
N GLN A 521 11.18 26.73 20.09
CA GLN A 521 12.51 27.32 20.20
C GLN A 521 12.55 28.44 21.25
N ALA A 522 11.54 29.33 21.27
CA ALA A 522 11.44 30.40 22.25
C ALA A 522 11.31 29.89 23.70
N CYS A 523 10.74 28.71 23.89
CA CYS A 523 10.60 28.06 25.19
C CYS A 523 11.67 26.97 25.45
N GLU A 524 12.73 26.90 24.63
CA GLU A 524 13.83 25.92 24.74
C GLU A 524 13.38 24.46 24.87
N VAL A 525 12.30 24.09 24.15
CA VAL A 525 11.68 22.76 24.24
C VAL A 525 12.60 21.70 23.64
N ARG A 526 13.01 20.72 24.45
CA ARG A 526 13.86 19.58 24.01
C ARG A 526 13.10 18.26 23.87
N LYS A 527 12.09 18.04 24.71
CA LYS A 527 11.25 16.84 24.66
C LYS A 527 9.78 17.25 24.57
N ILE A 528 9.06 16.66 23.63
CA ILE A 528 7.62 16.85 23.45
C ILE A 528 6.94 15.51 23.74
N VAL A 529 5.89 15.53 24.55
CA VAL A 529 5.01 14.38 24.76
C VAL A 529 3.59 14.74 24.38
N THR A 530 2.85 13.84 23.74
CA THR A 530 1.45 14.08 23.36
C THR A 530 0.57 12.85 23.51
N ILE A 531 -0.72 13.07 23.78
CA ILE A 531 -1.74 12.03 23.82
C ILE A 531 -2.26 11.63 22.43
N ASP A 532 -1.93 12.40 21.39
CA ASP A 532 -2.46 12.21 20.04
C ASP A 532 -1.42 11.62 19.09
N PRO A 533 -1.61 10.39 18.58
CA PRO A 533 -0.65 9.78 17.66
C PRO A 533 -0.57 10.50 16.30
N HIS A 534 -1.57 11.30 15.92
CA HIS A 534 -1.51 12.15 14.73
C HIS A 534 -0.45 13.26 14.89
N ALA A 535 -0.57 14.06 15.95
CA ALA A 535 0.42 15.07 16.32
C ALA A 535 1.81 14.45 16.54
N TYR A 536 1.88 13.31 17.23
CA TYR A 536 3.12 12.54 17.41
C TYR A 536 3.80 12.24 16.08
N ASN A 537 3.07 11.69 15.11
CA ASN A 537 3.63 11.36 13.80
C ASN A 537 4.12 12.59 13.05
N THR A 538 3.32 13.67 13.05
CA THR A 538 3.68 14.91 12.38
C THR A 538 4.91 15.57 13.02
N PHE A 539 5.00 15.63 14.35
CA PHE A 539 6.18 16.17 15.01
C PHE A 539 7.42 15.31 14.83
N LYS A 540 7.27 13.98 14.84
CA LYS A 540 8.41 13.06 14.75
C LYS A 540 8.99 12.94 13.34
N HIS A 541 8.15 12.98 12.29
CA HIS A 541 8.59 12.68 10.92
C HIS A 541 8.47 13.83 9.94
N GLU A 542 7.63 14.82 10.21
CA GLU A 542 7.33 15.89 9.25
C GLU A 542 7.88 17.26 9.68
N TYR A 543 7.67 17.68 10.91
CA TYR A 543 8.22 18.93 11.45
C TYR A 543 9.76 19.04 11.39
N PRO A 544 10.56 17.95 11.48
CA PRO A 544 12.01 18.07 11.35
C PRO A 544 12.47 18.61 10.00
N GLU A 545 11.65 18.46 8.94
CA GLU A 545 11.92 19.07 7.64
C GLU A 545 11.86 20.60 7.67
N PHE A 546 11.14 21.16 8.65
CA PHE A 546 10.96 22.60 8.85
C PHE A 546 11.80 23.14 10.03
N GLY A 547 12.76 22.36 10.52
CA GLY A 547 13.71 22.80 11.56
C GLY A 547 13.35 22.44 13.00
N LEU A 548 12.41 21.51 13.24
CA LEU A 548 12.18 20.99 14.58
C LEU A 548 13.33 20.08 15.03
N GLU A 549 13.95 20.44 16.14
CA GLU A 549 14.93 19.62 16.85
C GLU A 549 14.41 19.29 18.26
N ALA A 550 13.61 18.23 18.38
CA ALA A 550 13.10 17.76 19.66
C ALA A 550 12.86 16.25 19.66
N GLU A 551 13.02 15.61 20.81
CA GLU A 551 12.60 14.23 21.01
C GLU A 551 11.08 14.18 21.20
N VAL A 552 10.38 13.40 20.37
CA VAL A 552 8.92 13.32 20.39
C VAL A 552 8.48 11.97 20.92
N TYR A 553 7.64 11.99 21.95
CA TYR A 553 7.10 10.83 22.65
C TYR A 553 5.57 10.78 22.53
N HIS A 554 5.04 9.59 22.32
CA HIS A 554 3.62 9.34 22.54
C HIS A 554 3.38 9.02 24.02
N HIS A 555 2.22 9.40 24.55
CA HIS A 555 1.90 9.20 25.97
C HIS A 555 2.06 7.73 26.42
N THR A 556 1.78 6.76 25.53
CA THR A 556 1.99 5.33 25.83
C THR A 556 3.47 4.97 25.99
N GLU A 557 4.38 5.59 25.23
CA GLU A 557 5.82 5.36 25.38
C GLU A 557 6.28 5.83 26.77
N LEU A 558 5.85 7.03 27.16
CA LEU A 558 6.20 7.58 28.48
C LEU A 558 5.58 6.76 29.62
N ILE A 559 4.29 6.41 29.55
CA ILE A 559 3.64 5.58 30.56
C ILE A 559 4.38 4.25 30.74
N TYR A 560 4.73 3.58 29.65
CA TYR A 560 5.46 2.32 29.71
C TYR A 560 6.82 2.49 30.39
N GLN A 561 7.56 3.55 30.02
CA GLN A 561 8.83 3.88 30.66
C GLN A 561 8.68 4.13 32.17
N LEU A 562 7.68 4.91 32.58
CA LEU A 562 7.42 5.20 33.99
C LEU A 562 7.06 3.95 34.81
N ILE A 563 6.33 3.00 34.23
CA ILE A 563 6.05 1.69 34.85
C ILE A 563 7.36 0.89 35.01
N LYS A 564 8.17 0.83 33.95
CA LYS A 564 9.43 0.08 33.94
C LYS A 564 10.45 0.62 34.94
N GLU A 565 10.50 1.94 35.09
CA GLU A 565 11.34 2.63 36.07
C GLU A 565 10.79 2.52 37.51
N GLY A 566 9.56 2.01 37.68
CA GLY A 566 8.90 1.90 38.98
C GLY A 566 8.42 3.22 39.56
N ARG A 567 8.41 4.30 38.75
CA ARG A 567 7.90 5.63 39.12
C ARG A 567 6.39 5.65 39.28
N ILE A 568 5.69 4.78 38.55
CA ILE A 568 4.27 4.45 38.76
C ILE A 568 4.09 2.94 38.86
N LYS A 569 3.15 2.50 39.70
CA LYS A 569 2.89 1.08 39.95
C LYS A 569 1.38 0.81 39.91
N PRO A 570 0.87 0.21 38.82
CA PRO A 570 -0.51 -0.28 38.74
C PRO A 570 -0.78 -1.35 39.82
N THR A 571 -1.34 -0.94 40.96
CA THR A 571 -1.58 -1.86 42.10
C THR A 571 -3.05 -2.06 42.41
N LYS A 572 -3.90 -1.07 42.10
CA LYS A 572 -5.35 -1.18 42.26
C LYS A 572 -5.93 -2.03 41.14
N GLN A 573 -6.87 -2.89 41.51
CA GLN A 573 -7.55 -3.77 40.56
C GLN A 573 -8.52 -2.98 39.68
N VAL A 574 -8.44 -3.14 38.36
CA VAL A 574 -9.37 -2.59 37.38
C VAL A 574 -10.04 -3.76 36.66
N LYS A 575 -11.30 -4.05 36.98
CA LYS A 575 -12.06 -5.18 36.43
C LYS A 575 -12.70 -4.81 35.09
N GLU A 576 -11.91 -4.77 34.03
CA GLU A 576 -12.36 -4.42 32.69
C GLU A 576 -11.88 -5.47 31.67
N ALA A 577 -12.79 -5.93 30.81
CA ALA A 577 -12.49 -6.74 29.63
C ALA A 577 -12.45 -5.80 28.42
N ILE A 578 -11.24 -5.56 27.90
CA ILE A 578 -10.93 -4.46 27.00
C ILE A 578 -10.76 -4.97 25.58
N ALA A 579 -11.72 -4.67 24.69
CA ALA A 579 -11.52 -4.80 23.25
C ALA A 579 -10.58 -3.69 22.78
N TYR A 580 -9.32 -4.05 22.51
CA TYR A 580 -8.28 -3.06 22.22
C TYR A 580 -8.21 -2.67 20.73
N HIS A 581 -8.29 -1.38 20.44
CA HIS A 581 -8.15 -0.81 19.09
C HIS A 581 -6.77 -0.20 18.87
N ASP A 582 -6.04 -0.76 17.91
CA ASP A 582 -4.78 -0.19 17.40
C ASP A 582 -5.05 1.06 16.54
N SER A 583 -4.57 2.22 16.98
CA SER A 583 -4.62 3.44 16.17
C SER A 583 -3.66 3.36 14.99
N CYS A 584 -4.08 3.94 13.85
CA CYS A 584 -3.34 3.83 12.60
C CYS A 584 -1.96 4.50 12.70
N TYR A 585 -1.91 5.69 13.30
CA TYR A 585 -0.71 6.50 13.39
C TYR A 585 0.29 5.98 14.42
N LEU A 586 -0.14 5.34 15.51
CA LEU A 586 0.82 4.71 16.42
C LEU A 586 1.33 3.36 15.87
N GLY A 587 0.42 2.56 15.30
CA GLY A 587 0.73 1.26 14.72
C GLY A 587 1.39 1.34 13.34
N ARG A 588 0.61 1.46 12.26
CA ARG A 588 1.11 1.36 10.88
C ARG A 588 2.10 2.45 10.44
N TYR A 589 2.11 3.60 11.09
CA TYR A 589 3.04 4.68 10.78
C TYR A 589 4.32 4.63 11.63
N ASN A 590 4.23 4.17 12.88
CA ASN A 590 5.34 4.24 13.84
C ASN A 590 5.81 2.88 14.39
N ASP A 591 5.19 1.79 13.94
CA ASP A 591 5.50 0.39 14.30
C ASP A 591 5.38 0.08 15.81
N ILE A 592 4.49 0.79 16.52
CA ILE A 592 4.25 0.60 17.96
C ILE A 592 2.92 -0.12 18.18
N PHE A 593 3.00 -1.44 18.36
CA PHE A 593 1.86 -2.32 18.64
C PHE A 593 1.89 -2.95 20.03
N ASP A 594 3.08 -3.28 20.53
CA ASP A 594 3.23 -4.06 21.77
C ASP A 594 3.14 -3.21 23.04
N LEU A 595 3.65 -1.97 23.02
CA LEU A 595 3.67 -1.11 24.21
C LEU A 595 2.28 -0.92 24.84
N PRO A 596 1.22 -0.59 24.07
CA PRO A 596 -0.15 -0.52 24.61
C PRO A 596 -0.58 -1.79 25.36
N ARG A 597 -0.32 -2.96 24.77
CA ARG A 597 -0.71 -4.26 25.33
C ARG A 597 0.07 -4.57 26.60
N GLN A 598 1.36 -4.25 26.63
CA GLN A 598 2.19 -4.46 27.82
C GLN A 598 1.74 -3.58 28.98
N ILE A 599 1.35 -2.32 28.72
CA ILE A 599 0.76 -1.45 29.75
C ILE A 599 -0.53 -2.06 30.29
N LEU A 600 -1.48 -2.43 29.43
CA LEU A 600 -2.76 -2.99 29.87
C LEU A 600 -2.58 -4.28 30.68
N LYS A 601 -1.68 -5.17 30.26
CA LYS A 601 -1.37 -6.43 30.97
C LYS A 601 -0.70 -6.22 32.33
N SER A 602 -0.10 -5.06 32.57
CA SER A 602 0.52 -4.74 33.87
C SER A 602 -0.51 -4.39 34.96
N ILE A 603 -1.77 -4.15 34.58
CA ILE A 603 -2.83 -3.71 35.48
C ILE A 603 -3.60 -4.92 36.03
N PRO A 604 -3.65 -5.13 37.36
CA PRO A 604 -4.38 -6.25 37.93
C PRO A 604 -5.87 -6.22 37.58
N GLY A 605 -6.41 -7.34 37.10
CA GLY A 605 -7.84 -7.50 36.78
C GLY A 605 -8.25 -7.06 35.37
N VAL A 606 -7.35 -6.47 34.58
CA VAL A 606 -7.60 -6.15 33.16
C VAL A 606 -7.43 -7.39 32.30
N GLU A 607 -8.42 -7.68 31.46
CA GLU A 607 -8.35 -8.67 30.41
C GLU A 607 -8.28 -7.95 29.06
N VAL A 608 -7.28 -8.27 28.22
CA VAL A 608 -7.14 -7.68 26.88
C VAL A 608 -7.74 -8.64 25.85
N LEU A 609 -8.81 -8.19 25.19
CA LEU A 609 -9.51 -8.93 24.14
C LEU A 609 -9.02 -8.44 22.77
N GLU A 610 -8.43 -9.33 21.98
CA GLU A 610 -7.96 -9.02 20.62
C GLU A 610 -9.07 -9.22 19.60
N MET A 611 -9.37 -8.18 18.82
CA MET A 611 -10.24 -8.29 17.64
C MET A 611 -9.58 -9.10 16.53
N GLU A 612 -10.37 -9.74 15.67
CA GLU A 612 -9.87 -10.49 14.50
C GLU A 612 -8.90 -9.66 13.63
N ARG A 613 -9.28 -8.40 13.36
CA ARG A 613 -8.41 -7.40 12.73
C ARG A 613 -7.75 -6.54 13.80
N ASN A 614 -6.54 -6.93 14.21
CA ASN A 614 -5.69 -6.22 15.16
C ASN A 614 -4.32 -5.89 14.55
N ARG A 615 -3.49 -5.14 15.28
CA ARG A 615 -2.13 -4.73 14.90
C ARG A 615 -2.06 -4.12 13.49
N GLU A 616 -1.17 -4.58 12.63
CA GLU A 616 -1.02 -4.09 11.25
C GLU A 616 -2.31 -4.22 10.43
N ASP A 617 -3.13 -5.23 10.71
CA ASP A 617 -4.36 -5.56 10.00
C ASP A 617 -5.59 -4.80 10.54
N ALA A 618 -5.42 -4.05 11.64
CA ALA A 618 -6.49 -3.32 12.30
C ALA A 618 -7.28 -2.42 11.35
N MET A 619 -8.60 -2.53 11.37
CA MET A 619 -9.48 -1.65 10.61
C MET A 619 -9.47 -0.25 11.24
N CYS A 620 -9.35 0.78 10.39
CA CYS A 620 -9.36 2.19 10.82
C CYS A 620 -10.65 2.53 11.58
N CYS A 621 -10.56 3.45 12.55
CA CYS A 621 -11.73 4.00 13.24
C CYS A 621 -12.62 4.89 12.35
N GLY A 622 -12.09 5.39 11.23
CA GLY A 622 -12.80 6.28 10.31
C GLY A 622 -12.41 7.75 10.38
N ALA A 623 -11.66 8.19 11.39
CA ALA A 623 -11.42 9.62 11.66
C ALA A 623 -10.38 10.31 10.74
N GLY A 624 -9.35 9.56 10.32
CA GLY A 624 -8.17 10.13 9.67
C GLY A 624 -8.48 10.75 8.30
N GLY A 625 -7.51 11.48 7.73
CA GLY A 625 -7.65 12.06 6.39
C GLY A 625 -8.71 13.17 6.28
N GLY A 626 -9.17 13.71 7.40
CA GLY A 626 -10.22 14.74 7.47
C GLY A 626 -11.62 14.21 7.75
N MET A 627 -11.82 12.89 7.73
CA MET A 627 -13.15 12.28 7.84
C MET A 627 -13.83 12.45 9.20
N MET A 628 -13.11 12.81 10.26
CA MET A 628 -13.71 13.24 11.52
C MET A 628 -14.54 14.52 11.40
N TRP A 629 -14.19 15.38 10.43
CA TRP A 629 -14.75 16.71 10.25
C TRP A 629 -15.72 16.80 9.08
N MET A 630 -15.76 15.77 8.23
CA MET A 630 -16.61 15.69 7.05
C MET A 630 -17.66 14.59 7.24
N GLU A 631 -18.80 14.74 6.59
CA GLU A 631 -19.84 13.73 6.67
C GLU A 631 -19.59 12.54 5.74
N GLU A 632 -19.90 11.34 6.22
CA GLU A 632 -19.89 10.12 5.42
C GLU A 632 -21.23 9.98 4.70
N THR A 633 -21.26 10.24 3.39
CA THR A 633 -22.49 10.15 2.57
C THR A 633 -22.70 8.79 1.92
N GLN A 634 -21.70 7.90 1.99
CA GLN A 634 -21.69 6.62 1.30
C GLN A 634 -21.51 5.41 2.21
N GLY A 635 -22.29 4.37 1.89
CA GLY A 635 -22.20 3.07 2.53
C GLY A 635 -22.45 3.14 4.03
N LYS A 636 -21.87 2.20 4.78
CA LYS A 636 -21.90 2.18 6.24
C LYS A 636 -20.81 3.09 6.80
N ARG A 637 -21.06 3.81 7.90
CA ARG A 637 -20.00 4.59 8.56
C ARG A 637 -18.89 3.68 9.08
N VAL A 638 -17.64 4.05 8.85
CA VAL A 638 -16.48 3.21 9.20
C VAL A 638 -16.39 2.96 10.70
N ASN A 639 -16.72 3.97 11.51
CA ASN A 639 -16.69 3.86 12.96
C ASN A 639 -17.71 2.85 13.50
N VAL A 640 -18.91 2.79 12.90
CA VAL A 640 -19.96 1.84 13.26
C VAL A 640 -19.51 0.41 12.96
N GLU A 641 -18.96 0.15 11.76
CA GLU A 641 -18.43 -1.17 11.40
C GLU A 641 -17.29 -1.59 12.35
N ARG A 642 -16.36 -0.67 12.66
CA ARG A 642 -15.27 -0.99 13.59
C ARG A 642 -15.78 -1.24 15.01
N THR A 643 -16.79 -0.51 15.45
CA THR A 643 -17.39 -0.70 16.79
C THR A 643 -18.08 -2.06 16.87
N GLU A 644 -18.83 -2.48 15.85
CA GLU A 644 -19.42 -3.82 15.81
C GLU A 644 -18.37 -4.93 15.91
N GLN A 645 -17.20 -4.77 15.26
CA GLN A 645 -16.10 -5.72 15.40
C GLN A 645 -15.60 -5.83 16.84
N ALA A 646 -15.56 -4.70 17.57
CA ALA A 646 -15.19 -4.70 18.99
C ALA A 646 -16.28 -5.35 19.87
N LEU A 647 -17.56 -5.02 19.61
CA LEU A 647 -18.70 -5.53 20.38
C LEU A 647 -18.92 -7.04 20.26
N ARG A 648 -18.48 -7.68 19.15
CA ARG A 648 -18.53 -9.16 19.00
C ARG A 648 -17.77 -9.92 20.09
N LEU A 649 -16.82 -9.27 20.76
CA LEU A 649 -16.06 -9.85 21.85
C LEU A 649 -16.77 -9.75 23.22
N ASN A 650 -17.94 -9.11 23.28
CA ASN A 650 -18.67 -8.76 24.51
C ASN A 650 -17.80 -8.03 25.55
N PRO A 651 -17.08 -6.95 25.17
CA PRO A 651 -16.21 -6.23 26.10
C PRO A 651 -17.01 -5.41 27.12
N THR A 652 -16.41 -5.12 28.27
CA THR A 652 -16.91 -4.05 29.18
C THR A 652 -16.41 -2.68 28.75
N THR A 653 -15.26 -2.64 28.07
CA THR A 653 -14.63 -1.40 27.59
C THR A 653 -14.03 -1.59 26.19
N ILE A 654 -14.19 -0.60 25.32
CA ILE A 654 -13.39 -0.47 24.09
C ILE A 654 -12.22 0.47 24.40
N GLY A 655 -11.00 -0.06 24.32
CA GLY A 655 -9.76 0.64 24.64
C GLY A 655 -9.06 1.19 23.39
N SER A 656 -8.48 2.38 23.46
CA SER A 656 -7.65 2.95 22.39
C SER A 656 -6.57 3.86 22.98
N ASN A 657 -5.69 4.39 22.15
CA ASN A 657 -4.59 5.29 22.52
C ASN A 657 -4.56 6.55 21.64
N CYS A 658 -5.72 6.93 21.12
CA CYS A 658 -5.87 7.99 20.15
C CYS A 658 -7.18 8.73 20.41
N PRO A 659 -7.14 10.05 20.67
CA PRO A 659 -8.33 10.87 20.90
C PRO A 659 -9.34 10.78 19.76
N TYR A 660 -8.87 10.86 18.50
CA TYR A 660 -9.72 10.73 17.32
C TYR A 660 -10.43 9.36 17.28
N CYS A 661 -9.69 8.29 17.54
CA CYS A 661 -10.27 6.95 17.57
C CYS A 661 -11.31 6.80 18.68
N LEU A 662 -11.06 7.38 19.86
CA LEU A 662 -12.01 7.32 20.97
C LEU A 662 -13.29 8.08 20.69
N THR A 663 -13.23 9.26 20.07
CA THR A 663 -14.43 9.97 19.63
C THR A 663 -15.23 9.09 18.67
N MET A 664 -14.59 8.57 17.61
CA MET A 664 -15.27 7.72 16.62
C MET A 664 -15.89 6.46 17.22
N LEU A 665 -15.17 5.76 18.11
CA LEU A 665 -15.66 4.54 18.77
C LEU A 665 -16.76 4.86 19.78
N SER A 666 -16.72 6.02 20.44
CA SER A 666 -17.80 6.48 21.34
C SER A 666 -19.07 6.74 20.55
N ASP A 667 -18.95 7.42 19.41
CA ASP A 667 -20.09 7.68 18.53
C ASP A 667 -20.63 6.39 17.91
N GLY A 668 -19.76 5.46 17.54
CA GLY A 668 -20.15 4.13 17.09
C GLY A 668 -20.87 3.31 18.16
N THR A 669 -20.47 3.45 19.43
CA THR A 669 -21.10 2.77 20.57
C THR A 669 -22.49 3.34 20.84
N LYS A 670 -22.65 4.66 20.77
CA LYS A 670 -23.96 5.34 20.83
C LYS A 670 -24.88 4.94 19.67
N ALA A 671 -24.33 4.88 18.46
CA ALA A 671 -25.08 4.42 17.29
C ALA A 671 -25.52 2.95 17.38
N LYS A 672 -24.99 2.20 18.35
CA LYS A 672 -25.38 0.82 18.67
C LYS A 672 -26.20 0.70 19.95
N GLU A 673 -26.52 1.82 20.60
CA GLU A 673 -27.27 1.85 21.86
C GLU A 673 -26.58 1.02 22.98
N MET A 674 -25.24 1.00 22.96
CA MET A 674 -24.41 0.22 23.90
C MET A 674 -23.66 1.09 24.92
N GLU A 675 -23.84 2.41 24.90
CA GLU A 675 -23.05 3.38 25.69
C GLU A 675 -23.25 3.27 27.20
N GLU A 676 -24.37 2.68 27.65
CA GLU A 676 -24.61 2.40 29.07
C GLU A 676 -23.89 1.13 29.54
N GLN A 677 -23.58 0.22 28.61
CA GLN A 677 -23.05 -1.12 28.90
C GLN A 677 -21.55 -1.21 28.63
N VAL A 678 -21.08 -0.51 27.59
CA VAL A 678 -19.69 -0.55 27.11
C VAL A 678 -19.09 0.84 27.14
N LYS A 679 -18.03 1.01 27.92
CA LYS A 679 -17.31 2.29 28.02
C LYS A 679 -16.28 2.39 26.91
N THR A 680 -15.96 3.61 26.50
CA THR A 680 -14.76 3.88 25.68
C THR A 680 -13.72 4.55 26.56
N LEU A 681 -12.51 4.00 26.65
CA LEU A 681 -11.45 4.53 27.52
C LEU A 681 -10.11 4.58 26.80
N ASP A 682 -9.35 5.63 27.06
CA ASP A 682 -7.94 5.69 26.72
C ASP A 682 -7.11 4.83 27.68
N ILE A 683 -5.96 4.34 27.22
CA ILE A 683 -5.00 3.63 28.07
C ILE A 683 -4.59 4.48 29.27
N ALA A 684 -4.38 5.79 29.12
CA ALA A 684 -4.06 6.68 30.23
C ALA A 684 -5.17 6.69 31.30
N GLU A 685 -6.44 6.71 30.91
CA GLU A 685 -7.57 6.64 31.85
C GLU A 685 -7.61 5.30 32.59
N ILE A 686 -7.26 4.20 31.92
CA ILE A 686 -7.23 2.86 32.51
C ILE A 686 -6.06 2.73 33.49
N VAL A 687 -4.88 3.23 33.12
CA VAL A 687 -3.69 3.23 33.98
C VAL A 687 -3.95 4.08 35.21
N GLU A 688 -4.52 5.27 35.06
CA GLU A 688 -4.82 6.14 36.19
C GLU A 688 -5.70 5.44 37.23
N LYS A 689 -6.74 4.71 36.81
CA LYS A 689 -7.61 3.94 37.73
C LYS A 689 -6.86 2.88 38.56
N SER A 690 -5.70 2.46 38.09
CA SER A 690 -4.87 1.43 38.74
C SER A 690 -3.81 1.98 39.70
N LEU A 691 -3.57 3.30 39.68
CA LEU A 691 -2.66 4.01 40.60
C LEU A 691 -3.44 4.43 41.85
#